data_AF-A0A973URX5-F1
#
_entry.id   AF-A0A973URX5-F1
#
_cell.length_a   1.000
_cell.length_b   1.000
_cell.length_c   1.000
_cell.angle_alpha   90.00
_cell.angle_beta   90.00
_cell.angle_gamma   90.00
#
_symmetry.space_group_name_H-M   'P 1'
#
loop_
_entity.id
_entity.type
_entity.pdbx_description
1 polymer ?
#
loop_
_entity_poly.entity_id
_entity_poly.type
_entity_poly.pdbx_seq_one_letter_code
_entity_poly.pdbx_strand_id
1 'polypeptide(L)'
;MVKYKGNIFRAAFWASEPGVGDPNKNGWRFFDELYDQTPHKSTERANVIAYIPTWRKKEGFDYGKGEMYRYITHGIIAFLTFSEKDSGAFDPAAVREISTVLPDVLMAANLYGTKTMIALGGANDFAFLDLMTEIGNNPASPKLDQTVRNVVNYVTQNGLDGVDLDLECWWGRPGEQDQGGRTKADGPHPAGRGLTLFAKKLKEAMPDKIVSAAVFGTSWYGNNYDPGMAEHLDWIGVMTYDLTGSWDKSPVGPHSALNKIRGKGTAEIREANVYLESYLREQQGAWPGARAGTGPSAEGGDALENNPILSVEDCLWYWTNPLFMNWQGKGQDVDRGKIAAGVPVYGYDFAAAKEPDDLTGDVPPGYKVLRYKEILDEFPDALEAKDANIKVDGKTPRPKLKEPLPPGEYPYAHNIYFETPNTAVTKLKFLKEVGAKGVIIWELSNDVWEDGKSIIKALYLASGNPVPETSPITDPPVPVASSYLWDSTGFLGHASGPLQFQDDGTKDNGMRQFSARLWNIPDDADWKSVAQNCPAVIKRQYFNRPTRIVDKGALGLWGEFDVRDNDDVPDWFWGHMEEKGGAPDGHTRYASRLWGLSLSDDWKAAAKQTPALIAGQYFNEPTEIEDKGVGGLWGIFDVSNEPSPIPAFTAQVKGDNDCMYCQVDTLPAKDLDGLGNVERFNLTNTMIIGEDAPFLYSVITKGDGSVDFPEGVVMTLKDPDGNSFDEDVEDDGKLVKMSGDSVRYLVVKDPQAGDWTMSMSVTRGAEFRCECNTVPSAHVYDTLIETRRKLDAAQGLAPRDLGKTGATALAGVATIAFLAPEVLPLLALGTFIFGVGLTASKVIADKLADTSQNMAAYSRVLSQLEKSLLEEGPAALDKYVWLIGKNVSGPEVYELLKRPQKIIRWAGVHVEVLQLVEHMTDPEMQNSIRHVFWQCLLKKRLGEEFAKAMGEAHERGRPGSDADNKADEKNNEIGLRLADEVKSDKECKKRVFEMWEAKQLAIRPDYEGDPT
;
A
#
# COMPACT_ATOMS: atom_id res chain seq x y z
N MET A 1 -53.49 9.26 15.13
CA MET A 1 -52.02 9.26 15.21
C MET A 1 -51.59 10.10 16.39
N VAL A 2 -50.41 9.86 16.95
CA VAL A 2 -49.86 10.60 18.10
C VAL A 2 -48.43 11.01 17.80
N LYS A 3 -48.05 12.25 18.14
CA LYS A 3 -46.67 12.73 18.10
C LYS A 3 -45.97 12.38 19.41
N TYR A 4 -44.83 11.70 19.36
CA TYR A 4 -44.03 11.30 20.53
C TYR A 4 -42.55 11.43 20.20
N LYS A 5 -41.81 12.22 21.00
CA LYS A 5 -40.36 12.48 20.83
C LYS A 5 -39.95 12.76 19.37
N GLY A 6 -40.64 13.69 18.71
CA GLY A 6 -40.36 14.06 17.32
C GLY A 6 -40.90 13.09 16.25
N ASN A 7 -41.53 11.97 16.60
CA ASN A 7 -42.00 10.96 15.64
C ASN A 7 -43.54 10.85 15.64
N ILE A 8 -44.14 10.43 14.53
CA ILE A 8 -45.58 10.19 14.37
C ILE A 8 -45.85 8.69 14.39
N PHE A 9 -46.70 8.26 15.31
CA PHE A 9 -47.14 6.89 15.43
C PHE A 9 -48.63 6.74 15.13
N ARG A 10 -49.00 5.63 14.49
CA ARG A 10 -50.38 5.20 14.32
C ARG A 10 -50.66 4.08 15.33
N ALA A 11 -51.67 4.28 16.17
CA ALA A 11 -52.14 3.22 17.07
C ALA A 11 -52.70 2.07 16.21
N ALA A 12 -52.03 0.92 16.24
CA ALA A 12 -52.55 -0.31 15.64
C ALA A 12 -53.21 -1.20 16.71
N PHE A 13 -52.70 -1.18 17.95
CA PHE A 13 -53.18 -1.93 19.11
C PHE A 13 -53.01 -1.13 20.43
N TRP A 14 -53.60 -1.59 21.55
CA TRP A 14 -53.48 -0.93 22.86
C TRP A 14 -52.08 -1.15 23.46
N ALA A 15 -51.32 -0.07 23.68
CA ALA A 15 -50.02 -0.07 24.36
C ALA A 15 -49.85 1.24 25.16
N SER A 16 -49.06 1.19 26.25
CA SER A 16 -48.92 2.30 27.20
C SER A 16 -48.19 3.52 26.62
N GLU A 17 -47.24 3.34 25.70
CA GLU A 17 -46.54 4.42 25.00
C GLU A 17 -45.98 3.96 23.63
N PRO A 18 -45.73 4.87 22.68
CA PRO A 18 -45.10 4.54 21.40
C PRO A 18 -43.68 3.97 21.55
N GLY A 19 -43.35 2.93 20.75
CA GLY A 19 -42.07 2.20 20.84
C GLY A 19 -42.07 1.01 21.82
N VAL A 20 -43.18 0.76 22.53
CA VAL A 20 -43.40 -0.39 23.42
C VAL A 20 -44.37 -1.39 22.78
N GLY A 21 -44.05 -2.68 22.87
CA GLY A 21 -44.84 -3.79 22.30
C GLY A 21 -44.40 -4.24 20.89
N ASP A 22 -44.94 -5.37 20.42
CA ASP A 22 -44.71 -5.92 19.08
C ASP A 22 -45.59 -5.16 18.06
N PRO A 23 -45.02 -4.58 16.99
CA PRO A 23 -45.75 -3.75 16.00
C PRO A 23 -46.86 -4.51 15.24
N ASN A 24 -46.86 -5.84 15.32
CA ASN A 24 -47.80 -6.73 14.66
C ASN A 24 -48.80 -7.41 15.63
N LYS A 25 -48.68 -7.20 16.94
CA LYS A 25 -49.50 -7.91 17.95
C LYS A 25 -50.05 -7.02 19.06
N ASN A 26 -49.25 -6.12 19.63
CA ASN A 26 -49.62 -5.37 20.84
C ASN A 26 -48.84 -4.05 21.02
N GLY A 27 -48.55 -3.35 19.92
CA GLY A 27 -47.77 -2.11 19.92
C GLY A 27 -48.29 -1.05 18.96
N TRP A 28 -47.59 0.09 18.94
CA TRP A 28 -47.81 1.19 18.00
C TRP A 28 -47.13 0.89 16.67
N ARG A 29 -47.76 1.17 15.53
CA ARG A 29 -47.04 1.13 14.24
C ARG A 29 -46.41 2.49 13.99
N PHE A 30 -45.14 2.48 13.59
CA PHE A 30 -44.48 3.67 13.09
C PHE A 30 -45.21 4.14 11.84
N PHE A 31 -45.53 5.42 11.77
CA PHE A 31 -46.26 5.98 10.64
C PHE A 31 -45.37 6.93 9.84
N ASP A 32 -44.64 7.79 10.54
CA ASP A 32 -43.78 8.79 9.93
C ASP A 32 -42.77 9.35 10.95
N GLU A 33 -41.53 9.62 10.56
CA GLU A 33 -40.64 10.47 11.36
C GLU A 33 -40.92 11.95 11.07
N LEU A 34 -41.03 12.77 12.11
CA LEU A 34 -40.96 14.23 12.01
C LEU A 34 -39.55 14.64 12.44
N TYR A 35 -38.55 14.16 11.70
CA TYR A 35 -37.11 14.22 12.00
C TYR A 35 -36.74 13.55 13.34
N ASP A 36 -35.74 12.69 13.34
CA ASP A 36 -35.17 12.21 14.60
C ASP A 36 -34.49 13.37 15.34
N GLN A 37 -35.10 13.77 16.48
CA GLN A 37 -34.70 14.88 17.34
C GLN A 37 -33.59 14.51 18.34
N THR A 38 -32.98 13.33 18.20
CA THR A 38 -31.76 13.01 18.94
C THR A 38 -30.71 14.12 18.73
N PRO A 39 -30.09 14.62 19.82
CA PRO A 39 -29.03 15.60 19.69
C PRO A 39 -27.92 15.07 18.79
N HIS A 40 -27.58 15.84 17.75
CA HIS A 40 -26.52 15.50 16.81
C HIS A 40 -25.72 16.76 16.48
N LYS A 41 -24.50 16.56 16.01
CA LYS A 41 -23.68 17.62 15.42
C LYS A 41 -23.74 17.48 13.90
N SER A 42 -24.02 18.57 13.21
CA SER A 42 -23.95 18.61 11.76
C SER A 42 -22.52 18.31 11.27
N THR A 43 -22.41 17.62 10.15
CA THR A 43 -21.12 17.28 9.54
C THR A 43 -20.58 18.48 8.76
N GLU A 44 -19.43 19.01 9.18
CA GLU A 44 -18.78 20.14 8.49
C GLU A 44 -18.11 19.69 7.19
N ARG A 45 -17.34 18.59 7.25
CA ARG A 45 -16.65 17.95 6.12
C ARG A 45 -17.15 16.54 5.95
N ALA A 46 -17.77 16.26 4.81
CA ALA A 46 -18.31 14.94 4.49
C ALA A 46 -17.31 14.09 3.72
N ASN A 47 -17.28 12.79 3.98
CA ASN A 47 -16.54 11.86 3.13
C ASN A 47 -17.26 11.71 1.77
N VAL A 48 -16.48 11.74 0.70
CA VAL A 48 -16.91 11.38 -0.66
C VAL A 48 -16.18 10.09 -1.02
N ILE A 49 -16.88 8.97 -1.01
CA ILE A 49 -16.32 7.62 -1.12
C ILE A 49 -16.81 7.03 -2.45
N ALA A 50 -15.94 6.46 -3.27
CA ALA A 50 -16.34 5.91 -4.57
C ALA A 50 -15.75 4.53 -4.86
N TYR A 51 -16.57 3.63 -5.39
CA TYR A 51 -16.11 2.34 -5.91
C TYR A 51 -15.41 2.48 -7.26
N ILE A 52 -14.26 1.79 -7.40
CA ILE A 52 -13.40 1.75 -8.56
C ILE A 52 -13.51 0.34 -9.18
N PRO A 53 -14.19 0.18 -10.33
CA PRO A 53 -14.42 -1.14 -10.90
C PRO A 53 -13.19 -1.72 -11.60
N THR A 54 -12.83 -2.98 -11.35
CA THR A 54 -11.71 -3.65 -12.04
C THR A 54 -12.04 -4.09 -13.48
N TRP A 55 -13.33 -4.13 -13.86
CA TRP A 55 -13.79 -4.75 -15.12
C TRP A 55 -13.86 -3.80 -16.32
N ARG A 56 -13.52 -2.52 -16.18
CA ARG A 56 -13.72 -1.50 -17.24
C ARG A 56 -12.52 -1.28 -18.16
N LYS A 57 -11.40 -2.00 -17.94
CA LYS A 57 -10.18 -1.85 -18.75
C LYS A 57 -10.40 -2.09 -20.25
N LYS A 58 -11.23 -3.08 -20.62
CA LYS A 58 -11.56 -3.37 -22.03
C LYS A 58 -12.36 -2.26 -22.72
N GLU A 59 -13.07 -1.45 -21.94
CA GLU A 59 -13.84 -0.31 -22.44
C GLU A 59 -12.97 0.95 -22.59
N GLY A 60 -11.66 0.85 -22.34
CA GLY A 60 -10.73 1.99 -22.40
C GLY A 60 -10.82 2.92 -21.19
N PHE A 61 -11.36 2.44 -20.06
CA PHE A 61 -11.36 3.24 -18.83
C PHE A 61 -9.93 3.46 -18.32
N ASP A 62 -9.55 4.73 -18.17
CA ASP A 62 -8.23 5.14 -17.72
C ASP A 62 -8.17 5.22 -16.19
N TYR A 63 -7.58 4.19 -15.58
CA TYR A 63 -7.37 4.10 -14.14
C TYR A 63 -6.32 5.10 -13.62
N GLY A 64 -5.47 5.64 -14.49
CA GLY A 64 -4.44 6.63 -14.15
C GLY A 64 -4.94 8.07 -14.20
N LYS A 65 -6.21 8.31 -14.58
CA LYS A 65 -6.77 9.66 -14.74
C LYS A 65 -6.86 10.40 -13.40
N GLY A 66 -5.79 11.09 -13.00
CA GLY A 66 -5.67 11.77 -11.71
C GLY A 66 -6.85 12.68 -11.32
N GLU A 67 -7.47 13.35 -12.29
CA GLU A 67 -8.63 14.23 -12.06
C GLU A 67 -9.75 13.55 -11.26
N MET A 68 -10.00 12.26 -11.47
CA MET A 68 -11.09 11.58 -10.77
C MET A 68 -10.84 11.39 -9.27
N TYR A 69 -9.57 11.20 -8.89
CA TYR A 69 -9.15 11.03 -7.51
C TYR A 69 -9.15 12.35 -6.76
N ARG A 70 -8.86 13.46 -7.43
CA ARG A 70 -8.93 14.82 -6.85
C ARG A 70 -10.27 15.13 -6.19
N TYR A 71 -11.36 14.56 -6.69
CA TYR A 71 -12.72 14.84 -6.25
C TYR A 71 -13.34 13.70 -5.44
N ILE A 72 -12.53 12.84 -4.83
CA ILE A 72 -12.97 11.89 -3.81
C ILE A 72 -12.06 11.96 -2.58
N THR A 73 -12.57 11.53 -1.44
CA THR A 73 -11.78 11.38 -0.21
C THR A 73 -11.23 9.97 -0.07
N HIS A 74 -11.99 8.98 -0.55
CA HIS A 74 -11.66 7.57 -0.47
C HIS A 74 -12.06 6.85 -1.76
N GLY A 75 -11.17 6.02 -2.30
CA GLY A 75 -11.43 5.11 -3.41
C GLY A 75 -11.45 3.66 -2.92
N ILE A 76 -12.46 2.89 -3.31
CA ILE A 76 -12.60 1.47 -2.93
C ILE A 76 -12.51 0.62 -4.20
N ILE A 77 -11.43 -0.17 -4.34
CA ILE A 77 -11.22 -1.05 -5.49
C ILE A 77 -12.17 -2.25 -5.40
N ALA A 78 -12.97 -2.46 -6.43
CA ALA A 78 -14.00 -3.50 -6.52
C ALA A 78 -13.62 -4.54 -7.60
N PHE A 79 -13.45 -5.83 -7.31
CA PHE A 79 -13.52 -6.50 -6.01
C PHE A 79 -12.44 -7.57 -5.85
N LEU A 80 -12.02 -7.81 -4.60
CA LEU A 80 -11.23 -8.96 -4.20
C LEU A 80 -12.16 -10.04 -3.65
N THR A 81 -12.53 -11.00 -4.51
CA THR A 81 -13.47 -12.07 -4.16
C THR A 81 -12.79 -13.28 -3.52
N PHE A 82 -13.57 -14.13 -2.85
CA PHE A 82 -13.12 -15.38 -2.26
C PHE A 82 -13.28 -16.57 -3.22
N SER A 83 -12.42 -17.57 -3.03
CA SER A 83 -12.43 -18.80 -3.82
C SER A 83 -13.57 -19.73 -3.40
N GLU A 84 -14.43 -20.06 -4.35
CA GLU A 84 -15.48 -21.10 -4.21
C GLU A 84 -14.90 -22.50 -3.92
N LYS A 85 -13.61 -22.72 -4.19
CA LYS A 85 -12.93 -24.01 -4.03
C LYS A 85 -12.15 -24.12 -2.73
N ASP A 86 -11.70 -22.98 -2.19
CA ASP A 86 -10.82 -22.92 -1.03
C ASP A 86 -11.28 -21.81 -0.09
N SER A 87 -12.11 -22.20 0.87
CA SER A 87 -12.79 -21.30 1.82
C SER A 87 -11.78 -20.48 2.64
N GLY A 88 -11.85 -19.16 2.50
CA GLY A 88 -10.95 -18.20 3.16
C GLY A 88 -9.73 -17.78 2.32
N ALA A 89 -9.50 -18.40 1.16
CA ALA A 89 -8.52 -17.95 0.17
C ALA A 89 -9.17 -17.00 -0.85
N PHE A 90 -8.39 -16.08 -1.41
CA PHE A 90 -8.86 -15.19 -2.49
C PHE A 90 -9.01 -15.95 -3.81
N ASP A 91 -9.94 -15.52 -4.66
CA ASP A 91 -10.04 -15.99 -6.03
C ASP A 91 -8.82 -15.50 -6.83
N PRO A 92 -8.01 -16.41 -7.41
CA PRO A 92 -6.88 -16.03 -8.25
C PRO A 92 -7.25 -15.14 -9.46
N ALA A 93 -8.49 -15.23 -9.96
CA ALA A 93 -8.95 -14.34 -11.04
C ALA A 93 -9.07 -12.89 -10.56
N ALA A 94 -9.75 -12.67 -9.43
CA ALA A 94 -9.86 -11.35 -8.82
C ALA A 94 -8.49 -10.75 -8.49
N VAL A 95 -7.57 -11.53 -7.91
CA VAL A 95 -6.20 -11.07 -7.61
C VAL A 95 -5.48 -10.61 -8.89
N ARG A 96 -5.61 -11.34 -10.01
CA ARG A 96 -5.02 -10.94 -11.29
C ARG A 96 -5.66 -9.66 -11.83
N GLU A 97 -6.99 -9.57 -11.85
CA GLU A 97 -7.69 -8.39 -12.34
C GLU A 97 -7.27 -7.13 -11.57
N ILE A 98 -7.26 -7.20 -10.23
CA ILE A 98 -6.81 -6.10 -9.37
C ILE A 98 -5.36 -5.75 -9.68
N SER A 99 -4.45 -6.72 -9.79
CA SER A 99 -3.03 -6.46 -10.09
C SER A 99 -2.80 -5.68 -11.39
N THR A 100 -3.75 -5.72 -12.33
CA THR A 100 -3.65 -4.97 -13.60
C THR A 100 -4.07 -3.51 -13.52
N VAL A 101 -4.77 -3.09 -12.46
CA VAL A 101 -5.27 -1.71 -12.28
C VAL A 101 -4.69 -1.06 -11.02
N LEU A 102 -4.29 -1.85 -10.05
CA LEU A 102 -3.84 -1.41 -8.73
C LEU A 102 -2.67 -0.40 -8.78
N PRO A 103 -1.62 -0.56 -9.62
CA PRO A 103 -0.56 0.44 -9.70
C PRO A 103 -1.07 1.82 -10.15
N ASP A 104 -1.87 1.85 -11.23
CA ASP A 104 -2.42 3.09 -11.80
C ASP A 104 -3.33 3.80 -10.78
N VAL A 105 -4.19 3.02 -10.11
CA VAL A 105 -5.10 3.52 -9.07
C VAL A 105 -4.32 4.10 -7.89
N LEU A 106 -3.36 3.36 -7.32
CA LEU A 106 -2.62 3.82 -6.15
C LEU A 106 -1.78 5.05 -6.46
N MET A 107 -1.13 5.08 -7.63
CA MET A 107 -0.37 6.23 -8.09
C MET A 107 -1.25 7.48 -8.18
N ALA A 108 -2.36 7.38 -8.93
CA ALA A 108 -3.26 8.51 -9.16
C ALA A 108 -4.01 8.95 -7.89
N ALA A 109 -4.37 8.02 -7.01
CA ALA A 109 -5.00 8.33 -5.73
C ALA A 109 -4.05 9.02 -4.74
N ASN A 110 -2.82 8.50 -4.59
CA ASN A 110 -1.82 9.05 -3.68
C ASN A 110 -1.42 10.48 -4.07
N LEU A 111 -1.38 10.80 -5.36
CA LEU A 111 -1.13 12.15 -5.89
C LEU A 111 -2.04 13.21 -5.26
N TYR A 112 -3.30 12.87 -5.01
CA TYR A 112 -4.28 13.79 -4.44
C TYR A 112 -4.57 13.51 -2.95
N GLY A 113 -3.75 12.68 -2.30
CA GLY A 113 -3.97 12.27 -0.92
C GLY A 113 -5.26 11.47 -0.70
N THR A 114 -5.79 10.85 -1.75
CA THR A 114 -6.99 10.01 -1.68
C THR A 114 -6.66 8.69 -1.00
N LYS A 115 -7.46 8.34 0.00
CA LYS A 115 -7.31 7.08 0.73
C LYS A 115 -7.81 5.90 -0.11
N THR A 116 -6.99 4.87 -0.30
CA THR A 116 -7.31 3.76 -1.19
C THR A 116 -7.52 2.46 -0.43
N MET A 117 -8.65 1.81 -0.67
CA MET A 117 -9.08 0.60 0.01
C MET A 117 -9.41 -0.50 -1.00
N ILE A 118 -9.53 -1.74 -0.54
CA ILE A 118 -10.02 -2.88 -1.33
C ILE A 118 -11.35 -3.37 -0.77
N ALA A 119 -12.33 -3.63 -1.63
CA ALA A 119 -13.58 -4.26 -1.24
C ALA A 119 -13.48 -5.78 -1.35
N LEU A 120 -13.90 -6.46 -0.28
CA LEU A 120 -14.10 -7.90 -0.25
C LEU A 120 -15.57 -8.22 -0.52
N GLY A 121 -15.84 -9.07 -1.51
CA GLY A 121 -17.19 -9.55 -1.80
C GLY A 121 -17.82 -8.94 -3.06
N GLY A 122 -19.00 -8.34 -2.88
CA GLY A 122 -19.88 -7.85 -3.95
C GLY A 122 -20.96 -8.85 -4.36
N ALA A 123 -21.87 -8.43 -5.23
CA ALA A 123 -23.06 -9.16 -5.69
C ALA A 123 -22.85 -10.52 -6.38
N ASN A 124 -21.64 -11.07 -6.48
CA ASN A 124 -21.43 -12.41 -7.02
C ASN A 124 -20.55 -13.31 -6.13
N ASP A 125 -20.08 -12.81 -4.98
CA ASP A 125 -19.18 -13.56 -4.10
C ASP A 125 -19.94 -14.34 -3.03
N PHE A 126 -20.57 -15.44 -3.45
CA PHE A 126 -21.23 -16.36 -2.53
C PHE A 126 -20.25 -17.09 -1.61
N ALA A 127 -18.98 -17.24 -2.02
CA ALA A 127 -17.94 -17.81 -1.17
C ALA A 127 -17.69 -16.96 0.09
N PHE A 128 -17.82 -15.62 -0.01
CA PHE A 128 -17.77 -14.74 1.15
C PHE A 128 -18.95 -14.98 2.11
N LEU A 129 -20.17 -15.16 1.58
CA LEU A 129 -21.35 -15.51 2.38
C LEU A 129 -21.18 -16.84 3.11
N ASP A 130 -20.69 -17.86 2.41
CA ASP A 130 -20.44 -19.19 2.96
C ASP A 130 -19.40 -19.14 4.08
N LEU A 131 -18.29 -18.42 3.84
CA LEU A 131 -17.22 -18.22 4.82
C LEU A 131 -17.71 -17.49 6.08
N MET A 132 -18.44 -16.38 5.93
CA MET A 132 -18.98 -15.63 7.06
C MET A 132 -20.03 -16.47 7.81
N THR A 133 -20.84 -17.27 7.11
CA THR A 133 -21.81 -18.19 7.73
C THR A 133 -21.09 -19.22 8.60
N GLU A 134 -20.01 -19.82 8.09
CA GLU A 134 -19.19 -20.78 8.85
C GLU A 134 -18.59 -20.15 10.11
N ILE A 135 -17.99 -18.96 9.98
CA ILE A 135 -17.42 -18.21 11.11
C ILE A 135 -18.49 -17.85 12.14
N GLY A 136 -19.66 -17.38 11.70
CA GLY A 136 -20.75 -17.00 12.58
C GLY A 136 -21.44 -18.17 13.29
N ASN A 137 -21.34 -19.38 12.74
CA ASN A 137 -21.77 -20.62 13.38
C ASN A 137 -20.71 -21.19 14.32
N ASN A 138 -19.43 -20.98 14.02
CA ASN A 138 -18.30 -21.44 14.84
C ASN A 138 -17.24 -20.33 15.02
N PRO A 139 -17.44 -19.38 15.95
CA PRO A 139 -16.49 -18.29 16.21
C PRO A 139 -15.08 -18.74 16.62
N ALA A 140 -14.95 -19.96 17.14
CA ALA A 140 -13.66 -20.56 17.50
C ALA A 140 -12.93 -21.19 16.30
N SER A 141 -13.51 -21.13 15.09
CA SER A 141 -12.91 -21.68 13.88
C SER A 141 -11.58 -20.97 13.57
N PRO A 142 -10.49 -21.71 13.31
CA PRO A 142 -9.23 -21.12 12.91
C PRO A 142 -9.31 -20.38 11.57
N LYS A 143 -10.37 -20.64 10.77
CA LYS A 143 -10.62 -19.95 9.50
C LYS A 143 -10.78 -18.44 9.67
N LEU A 144 -11.36 -17.99 10.78
CA LEU A 144 -11.50 -16.57 11.06
C LEU A 144 -10.11 -15.91 11.13
N ASP A 145 -9.22 -16.44 11.98
CA ASP A 145 -7.86 -15.90 12.12
C ASP A 145 -7.03 -16.04 10.85
N GLN A 146 -7.21 -17.13 10.10
CA GLN A 146 -6.53 -17.33 8.81
C GLN A 146 -6.98 -16.32 7.75
N THR A 147 -8.29 -16.10 7.63
CA THR A 147 -8.85 -15.14 6.67
C THR A 147 -8.43 -13.72 7.03
N VAL A 148 -8.45 -13.37 8.34
CA VAL A 148 -7.95 -12.07 8.82
C VAL A 148 -6.50 -11.88 8.41
N ARG A 149 -5.63 -12.87 8.65
CA ARG A 149 -4.23 -12.79 8.20
C ARG A 149 -4.10 -12.61 6.69
N ASN A 150 -4.90 -13.31 5.89
CA ASN A 150 -4.86 -13.18 4.42
C ASN A 150 -5.19 -11.75 3.97
N VAL A 151 -6.24 -11.15 4.55
CA VAL A 151 -6.65 -9.77 4.24
C VAL A 151 -5.63 -8.76 4.75
N VAL A 152 -5.15 -8.91 5.98
CA VAL A 152 -4.10 -8.04 6.55
C VAL A 152 -2.85 -8.06 5.67
N ASN A 153 -2.40 -9.25 5.28
CA ASN A 153 -1.26 -9.40 4.38
C ASN A 153 -1.51 -8.71 3.04
N TYR A 154 -2.69 -8.88 2.44
CA TYR A 154 -3.01 -8.24 1.16
C TYR A 154 -3.05 -6.71 1.27
N VAL A 155 -3.68 -6.17 2.32
CA VAL A 155 -3.75 -4.72 2.57
C VAL A 155 -2.36 -4.14 2.77
N THR A 156 -1.53 -4.77 3.62
CA THR A 156 -0.17 -4.29 3.93
C THR A 156 0.76 -4.40 2.72
N GLN A 157 0.80 -5.54 2.03
CA GLN A 157 1.70 -5.77 0.88
C GLN A 157 1.45 -4.81 -0.28
N ASN A 158 0.20 -4.37 -0.43
CA ASN A 158 -0.21 -3.48 -1.51
C ASN A 158 -0.31 -2.00 -1.08
N GLY A 159 0.13 -1.66 0.14
CA GLY A 159 0.14 -0.27 0.61
C GLY A 159 -1.25 0.37 0.73
N LEU A 160 -2.30 -0.43 0.93
CA LEU A 160 -3.67 0.06 1.03
C LEU A 160 -3.93 0.74 2.38
N ASP A 161 -4.81 1.74 2.39
CA ASP A 161 -5.26 2.44 3.59
C ASP A 161 -6.33 1.65 4.37
N GLY A 162 -6.91 0.61 3.77
CA GLY A 162 -7.93 -0.20 4.45
C GLY A 162 -8.66 -1.22 3.59
N VAL A 163 -9.73 -1.76 4.16
CA VAL A 163 -10.59 -2.78 3.56
C VAL A 163 -12.07 -2.45 3.79
N ASP A 164 -12.88 -2.70 2.76
CA ASP A 164 -14.34 -2.60 2.80
C ASP A 164 -14.98 -3.99 2.72
N LEU A 165 -15.95 -4.27 3.58
CA LEU A 165 -16.63 -5.56 3.67
C LEU A 165 -17.99 -5.48 2.99
N ASP A 166 -18.09 -6.02 1.77
CA ASP A 166 -19.29 -5.91 0.93
C ASP A 166 -19.99 -7.27 0.78
N LEU A 167 -20.73 -7.65 1.82
CA LEU A 167 -21.46 -8.93 1.84
C LEU A 167 -22.88 -8.76 1.29
N GLU A 168 -23.07 -9.00 -0.01
CA GLU A 168 -24.34 -8.70 -0.69
C GLU A 168 -25.25 -9.91 -0.95
N CYS A 169 -24.69 -11.11 -1.10
CA CYS A 169 -25.31 -12.29 -1.72
C CYS A 169 -26.50 -12.95 -0.98
N TRP A 170 -27.34 -12.18 -0.28
CA TRP A 170 -28.50 -12.66 0.47
C TRP A 170 -29.62 -13.24 -0.39
N TRP A 171 -29.67 -12.98 -1.70
CA TRP A 171 -30.66 -13.58 -2.61
C TRP A 171 -30.43 -15.08 -2.88
N GLY A 172 -29.30 -15.64 -2.45
CA GLY A 172 -28.95 -17.05 -2.64
C GLY A 172 -28.51 -17.38 -4.07
N ARG A 173 -27.86 -18.52 -4.27
CA ARG A 173 -27.46 -18.95 -5.62
C ARG A 173 -28.69 -19.28 -6.47
N PRO A 174 -28.58 -19.32 -7.81
CA PRO A 174 -29.68 -19.79 -8.65
C PRO A 174 -30.21 -21.16 -8.19
N GLY A 175 -31.46 -21.19 -7.73
CA GLY A 175 -32.12 -22.39 -7.21
C GLY A 175 -32.09 -22.56 -5.69
N GLU A 176 -31.36 -21.69 -4.97
CA GLU A 176 -31.37 -21.63 -3.50
C GLU A 176 -32.41 -20.64 -2.99
N GLN A 177 -32.65 -20.66 -1.67
CA GLN A 177 -33.63 -19.81 -1.01
C GLN A 177 -33.06 -18.41 -0.72
N ASP A 178 -33.85 -17.38 -1.05
CA ASP A 178 -33.61 -16.00 -0.62
C ASP A 178 -33.57 -15.89 0.92
N GLN A 179 -32.52 -15.26 1.45
CA GLN A 179 -32.26 -15.08 2.89
C GLN A 179 -32.84 -13.77 3.44
N GLY A 180 -33.66 -13.06 2.68
CA GLY A 180 -34.32 -11.83 3.13
C GLY A 180 -35.59 -12.08 3.92
N GLY A 181 -36.18 -11.00 4.43
CA GLY A 181 -37.43 -11.03 5.20
C GLY A 181 -37.27 -11.43 6.67
N ARG A 182 -36.03 -11.56 7.16
CA ARG A 182 -35.72 -11.86 8.55
C ARG A 182 -36.30 -10.82 9.50
N THR A 183 -36.91 -11.22 10.62
CA THR A 183 -37.41 -10.27 11.62
C THR A 183 -36.31 -9.94 12.63
N LYS A 184 -36.39 -8.77 13.26
CA LYS A 184 -35.44 -8.36 14.32
C LYS A 184 -35.42 -9.37 15.48
N ALA A 185 -36.53 -10.06 15.74
CA ALA A 185 -36.63 -11.09 16.79
C ALA A 185 -35.83 -12.36 16.48
N ASP A 186 -35.56 -12.64 15.20
CA ASP A 186 -34.77 -13.80 14.76
C ASP A 186 -33.25 -13.60 14.95
N GLY A 187 -32.84 -12.40 15.39
CA GLY A 187 -31.44 -11.97 15.45
C GLY A 187 -30.79 -11.84 14.08
N PRO A 188 -29.51 -11.43 13.99
CA PRO A 188 -28.78 -11.40 12.73
C PRO A 188 -28.60 -12.81 12.13
N HIS A 189 -28.39 -12.88 10.82
CA HIS A 189 -27.99 -14.12 10.15
C HIS A 189 -26.62 -14.58 10.70
N PRO A 190 -26.28 -15.90 10.73
CA PRO A 190 -24.92 -16.33 11.08
C PRO A 190 -23.83 -15.57 10.34
N ALA A 191 -23.96 -15.38 9.03
CA ALA A 191 -23.04 -14.56 8.26
C ALA A 191 -22.90 -13.12 8.78
N GLY A 192 -23.99 -12.47 9.21
CA GLY A 192 -23.93 -11.14 9.81
C GLY A 192 -23.12 -11.12 11.11
N ARG A 193 -23.27 -12.15 11.97
CA ARG A 193 -22.42 -12.31 13.16
C ARG A 193 -20.96 -12.60 12.80
N GLY A 194 -20.74 -13.41 11.77
CA GLY A 194 -19.41 -13.70 11.23
C GLY A 194 -18.71 -12.43 10.74
N LEU A 195 -19.45 -11.57 10.03
CA LEU A 195 -18.99 -10.27 9.56
C LEU A 195 -18.58 -9.35 10.72
N THR A 196 -19.37 -9.29 11.81
CA THR A 196 -19.00 -8.55 13.04
C THR A 196 -17.68 -9.04 13.63
N LEU A 197 -17.53 -10.36 13.79
CA LEU A 197 -16.31 -10.96 14.33
C LEU A 197 -15.10 -10.71 13.41
N PHE A 198 -15.33 -10.74 12.11
CA PHE A 198 -14.31 -10.47 11.11
C PHE A 198 -13.87 -9.00 11.13
N ALA A 199 -14.82 -8.06 11.13
CA ALA A 199 -14.56 -6.63 11.27
C ALA A 199 -13.78 -6.33 12.56
N LYS A 200 -14.20 -6.92 13.68
CA LYS A 200 -13.50 -6.80 14.97
C LYS A 200 -12.03 -7.19 14.87
N LYS A 201 -11.74 -8.39 14.35
CA LYS A 201 -10.37 -8.89 14.26
C LYS A 201 -9.53 -8.14 13.23
N LEU A 202 -10.13 -7.68 12.13
CA LEU A 202 -9.44 -6.81 11.18
C LEU A 202 -9.03 -5.50 11.83
N LYS A 203 -9.93 -4.86 12.59
CA LYS A 203 -9.63 -3.61 13.29
C LYS A 203 -8.62 -3.81 14.43
N GLU A 204 -8.67 -4.93 15.13
CA GLU A 204 -7.65 -5.30 16.13
C GLU A 204 -6.28 -5.57 15.49
N ALA A 205 -6.24 -6.18 14.31
CA ALA A 205 -4.99 -6.51 13.61
C ALA A 205 -4.37 -5.33 12.85
N MET A 206 -5.18 -4.36 12.42
CA MET A 206 -4.75 -3.17 11.70
C MET A 206 -5.42 -1.90 12.28
N PRO A 207 -5.08 -1.49 13.51
CA PRO A 207 -5.78 -0.39 14.20
C PRO A 207 -5.68 0.95 13.45
N ASP A 208 -4.58 1.17 12.74
CA ASP A 208 -4.32 2.39 11.97
C ASP A 208 -4.91 2.38 10.56
N LYS A 209 -5.45 1.24 10.11
CA LYS A 209 -6.11 1.09 8.81
C LYS A 209 -7.62 1.25 8.95
N ILE A 210 -8.25 1.59 7.84
CA ILE A 210 -9.68 1.76 7.73
C ILE A 210 -10.33 0.38 7.56
N VAL A 211 -11.39 0.11 8.34
CA VAL A 211 -12.28 -1.02 8.12
C VAL A 211 -13.69 -0.48 7.95
N SER A 212 -14.32 -0.74 6.80
CA SER A 212 -15.71 -0.35 6.52
C SER A 212 -16.54 -1.53 6.05
N ALA A 213 -17.84 -1.33 5.92
CA ALA A 213 -18.73 -2.31 5.30
C ALA A 213 -19.80 -1.62 4.47
N ALA A 214 -20.16 -2.22 3.33
CA ALA A 214 -21.35 -1.89 2.59
C ALA A 214 -22.53 -2.79 2.99
N VAL A 215 -23.71 -2.18 3.15
CA VAL A 215 -24.89 -2.85 3.70
C VAL A 215 -26.17 -2.43 2.99
N PHE A 216 -27.17 -3.31 2.96
CA PHE A 216 -28.50 -2.98 2.46
C PHE A 216 -29.20 -1.89 3.29
N GLY A 217 -29.82 -0.93 2.61
CA GLY A 217 -30.57 0.16 3.24
C GLY A 217 -31.90 -0.24 3.85
N THR A 218 -32.50 -1.36 3.44
CA THR A 218 -33.84 -1.77 3.86
C THR A 218 -33.80 -2.92 4.87
N SER A 219 -34.85 -3.07 5.68
CA SER A 219 -34.95 -4.16 6.66
C SER A 219 -35.04 -5.57 6.04
N TRP A 220 -35.33 -5.68 4.74
CA TRP A 220 -35.47 -6.98 4.06
C TRP A 220 -34.19 -7.79 4.16
N TYR A 221 -33.06 -7.21 3.75
CA TYR A 221 -31.73 -7.79 3.93
C TYR A 221 -30.95 -7.13 5.08
N GLY A 222 -31.27 -5.89 5.45
CA GLY A 222 -30.61 -5.16 6.55
C GLY A 222 -30.66 -5.90 7.89
N ASN A 223 -31.71 -6.69 8.14
CA ASN A 223 -31.83 -7.50 9.35
C ASN A 223 -30.92 -8.75 9.36
N ASN A 224 -30.25 -9.07 8.25
CA ASN A 224 -29.26 -10.14 8.22
C ASN A 224 -27.93 -9.70 8.86
N TYR A 225 -27.60 -8.40 8.82
CA TYR A 225 -26.42 -7.85 9.46
C TYR A 225 -26.61 -7.71 10.97
N ASP A 226 -25.51 -7.86 11.70
CA ASP A 226 -25.44 -7.55 13.12
C ASP A 226 -24.99 -6.09 13.30
N PRO A 227 -25.82 -5.21 13.89
CA PRO A 227 -25.46 -3.80 14.05
C PRO A 227 -24.26 -3.57 14.97
N GLY A 228 -23.88 -4.57 15.79
CA GLY A 228 -22.69 -4.50 16.64
C GLY A 228 -21.39 -4.31 15.86
N MET A 229 -21.36 -4.64 14.56
CA MET A 229 -20.19 -4.36 13.70
C MET A 229 -19.83 -2.87 13.65
N ALA A 230 -20.78 -1.95 13.85
CA ALA A 230 -20.53 -0.51 13.82
C ALA A 230 -19.47 -0.05 14.84
N GLU A 231 -19.28 -0.79 15.94
CA GLU A 231 -18.25 -0.51 16.94
C GLU A 231 -16.83 -0.77 16.42
N HIS A 232 -16.69 -1.60 15.38
CA HIS A 232 -15.43 -2.04 14.81
C HIS A 232 -15.11 -1.43 13.44
N LEU A 233 -16.08 -0.72 12.86
CA LEU A 233 -15.95 -0.09 11.55
C LEU A 233 -15.73 1.42 11.68
N ASP A 234 -14.91 1.99 10.81
CA ASP A 234 -14.71 3.44 10.69
C ASP A 234 -15.96 4.12 10.11
N TRP A 235 -16.66 3.44 9.20
CA TRP A 235 -17.99 3.80 8.69
C TRP A 235 -18.74 2.59 8.13
N ILE A 236 -20.04 2.77 7.91
CA ILE A 236 -20.94 1.86 7.20
C ILE A 236 -21.48 2.59 5.97
N GLY A 237 -21.23 2.04 4.79
CA GLY A 237 -21.80 2.46 3.52
C GLY A 237 -23.19 1.84 3.34
N VAL A 238 -24.24 2.62 3.57
CA VAL A 238 -25.62 2.15 3.35
C VAL A 238 -25.97 2.32 1.88
N MET A 239 -26.21 1.22 1.19
CA MET A 239 -26.60 1.19 -0.23
C MET A 239 -28.04 1.70 -0.38
N THR A 240 -28.19 3.03 -0.39
CA THR A 240 -29.46 3.74 -0.56
C THR A 240 -29.77 4.01 -2.03
N TYR A 241 -29.46 3.04 -2.87
CA TYR A 241 -29.82 2.93 -4.28
C TYR A 241 -30.41 1.53 -4.52
N ASP A 242 -30.87 1.28 -5.74
CA ASP A 242 -31.55 0.02 -6.10
C ASP A 242 -32.76 -0.29 -5.22
N LEU A 243 -33.45 0.76 -4.75
CA LEU A 243 -34.72 0.63 -4.04
C LEU A 243 -35.86 0.20 -5.00
N THR A 244 -35.69 0.55 -6.27
CA THR A 244 -36.35 0.00 -7.46
C THR A 244 -35.27 -0.24 -8.51
N GLY A 245 -35.51 -1.01 -9.57
CA GLY A 245 -34.50 -1.22 -10.59
C GLY A 245 -34.57 -2.52 -11.36
N SER A 246 -33.40 -3.12 -11.58
CA SER A 246 -33.12 -3.97 -12.74
C SER A 246 -33.67 -5.41 -12.69
N TRP A 247 -34.62 -5.76 -11.81
CA TRP A 247 -35.19 -7.10 -11.70
C TRP A 247 -36.65 -7.16 -12.15
N ASP A 248 -37.11 -8.32 -12.64
CA ASP A 248 -38.44 -8.49 -13.26
C ASP A 248 -39.62 -8.00 -12.40
N LYS A 249 -39.53 -8.23 -11.08
CA LYS A 249 -40.59 -7.89 -10.13
C LYS A 249 -40.46 -6.48 -9.55
N SER A 250 -39.52 -5.68 -10.04
CA SER A 250 -39.29 -4.35 -9.50
C SER A 250 -40.46 -3.43 -9.84
N PRO A 251 -40.97 -2.65 -8.87
CA PRO A 251 -41.92 -1.61 -9.16
C PRO A 251 -41.24 -0.47 -9.94
N VAL A 252 -41.99 0.14 -10.85
CA VAL A 252 -41.54 1.36 -11.55
C VAL A 252 -41.48 2.52 -10.55
N GLY A 253 -40.32 3.17 -10.46
CA GLY A 253 -40.13 4.33 -9.59
C GLY A 253 -38.66 4.72 -9.44
N PRO A 254 -38.36 5.78 -8.70
CA PRO A 254 -36.98 6.23 -8.48
C PRO A 254 -36.25 5.23 -7.58
N HIS A 255 -35.01 4.92 -7.95
CA HIS A 255 -34.20 3.93 -7.23
C HIS A 255 -33.40 4.52 -6.07
N SER A 256 -33.34 5.85 -5.93
CA SER A 256 -32.45 6.53 -4.98
C SER A 256 -33.00 7.86 -4.46
N ALA A 257 -34.34 8.03 -4.48
CA ALA A 257 -34.98 9.28 -4.06
C ALA A 257 -34.57 9.71 -2.64
N LEU A 258 -34.33 11.01 -2.44
CA LEU A 258 -33.94 11.54 -1.13
C LEU A 258 -35.05 11.32 -0.09
N ASN A 259 -36.27 11.77 -0.40
CA ASN A 259 -37.40 11.80 0.53
C ASN A 259 -38.42 10.71 0.20
N LYS A 260 -39.16 10.30 1.23
CA LYS A 260 -40.25 9.33 1.12
C LYS A 260 -41.35 9.76 0.14
N ILE A 261 -41.76 8.86 -0.74
CA ILE A 261 -42.88 9.04 -1.68
C ILE A 261 -44.22 8.85 -0.95
N ARG A 262 -45.14 9.82 -1.05
CA ARG A 262 -46.43 9.81 -0.33
C ARG A 262 -47.63 10.05 -1.23
N GLY A 263 -48.77 9.46 -0.86
CA GLY A 263 -50.07 9.71 -1.48
C GLY A 263 -50.80 10.91 -0.87
N LYS A 264 -51.74 11.49 -1.60
CA LYS A 264 -52.47 12.71 -1.21
C LYS A 264 -53.22 12.61 0.13
N GLY A 265 -53.74 11.43 0.48
CA GLY A 265 -54.44 11.20 1.75
C GLY A 265 -53.52 11.12 2.99
N THR A 266 -52.21 10.90 2.82
CA THR A 266 -51.22 10.89 3.92
C THR A 266 -50.42 12.19 4.00
N ALA A 267 -50.54 13.06 2.99
CA ALA A 267 -49.85 14.35 2.88
C ALA A 267 -50.44 15.47 3.75
N GLU A 268 -51.67 15.33 4.26
CA GLU A 268 -52.29 16.31 5.17
C GLU A 268 -51.62 16.37 6.56
N ILE A 269 -50.68 15.46 6.84
CA ILE A 269 -50.03 15.29 8.15
C ILE A 269 -48.66 15.98 8.21
N ARG A 270 -48.02 16.24 7.06
CA ARG A 270 -46.73 16.97 6.94
C ARG A 270 -46.69 17.69 5.59
N GLU A 271 -46.50 19.01 5.60
CA GLU A 271 -46.16 19.75 4.38
C GLU A 271 -44.82 19.22 3.86
N ALA A 272 -44.85 18.48 2.75
CA ALA A 272 -43.67 18.05 2.03
C ALA A 272 -43.64 18.78 0.68
N ASN A 273 -42.52 19.42 0.34
CA ASN A 273 -42.40 20.23 -0.87
C ASN A 273 -42.38 19.40 -2.17
N VAL A 274 -42.25 18.07 -2.07
CA VAL A 274 -42.10 17.15 -3.20
C VAL A 274 -43.22 16.11 -3.14
N TYR A 275 -44.27 16.36 -3.91
CA TYR A 275 -45.45 15.51 -4.05
C TYR A 275 -45.27 14.61 -5.28
N LEU A 276 -45.12 13.31 -5.08
CA LEU A 276 -44.90 12.34 -6.17
C LEU A 276 -46.12 11.43 -6.38
N GLU A 277 -47.32 12.00 -6.32
CA GLU A 277 -48.60 11.28 -6.52
C GLU A 277 -48.74 10.68 -7.93
N SER A 278 -48.04 11.25 -8.93
CA SER A 278 -47.97 10.70 -10.29
C SER A 278 -47.30 9.32 -10.34
N TYR A 279 -46.37 9.04 -9.41
CA TYR A 279 -45.59 7.79 -9.39
C TYR A 279 -46.43 6.61 -8.91
N LEU A 280 -47.32 6.84 -7.95
CA LEU A 280 -48.25 5.82 -7.45
C LEU A 280 -49.19 5.30 -8.55
N ARG A 281 -49.47 6.10 -9.59
CA ARG A 281 -50.28 5.68 -10.74
C ARG A 281 -49.48 4.90 -11.79
N GLU A 282 -48.17 5.10 -11.85
CA GLU A 282 -47.25 4.41 -12.77
C GLU A 282 -46.65 3.14 -12.17
N GLN A 283 -46.73 3.00 -10.84
CA GLN A 283 -46.31 1.83 -10.11
C GLN A 283 -47.09 0.60 -10.61
N GLN A 284 -46.35 -0.39 -11.12
CA GLN A 284 -46.91 -1.63 -11.63
C GLN A 284 -46.29 -2.80 -10.87
N GLY A 285 -47.14 -3.59 -10.21
CA GLY A 285 -46.75 -4.67 -9.30
C GLY A 285 -47.06 -4.35 -7.83
N ALA A 286 -47.39 -5.38 -7.05
CA ALA A 286 -47.46 -5.26 -5.60
C ALA A 286 -46.04 -5.17 -5.02
N TRP A 287 -45.84 -4.39 -3.96
CA TRP A 287 -44.59 -4.42 -3.19
C TRP A 287 -44.28 -5.84 -2.69
N PRO A 288 -43.01 -6.20 -2.47
CA PRO A 288 -42.65 -7.51 -1.94
C PRO A 288 -43.33 -7.78 -0.58
N GLY A 289 -44.24 -8.77 -0.58
CA GLY A 289 -44.69 -9.51 0.61
C GLY A 289 -45.84 -8.89 1.43
N ALA A 290 -46.92 -9.66 1.61
CA ALA A 290 -47.79 -9.51 2.79
C ALA A 290 -47.13 -10.21 4.00
N ARG A 291 -47.57 -9.86 5.21
CA ARG A 291 -47.17 -10.47 6.48
C ARG A 291 -47.08 -12.00 6.37
N ALA A 292 -46.06 -12.62 6.98
CA ALA A 292 -46.04 -14.07 7.17
C ALA A 292 -47.34 -14.52 7.88
N GLY A 293 -48.18 -15.27 7.17
CA GLY A 293 -49.49 -15.76 7.65
C GLY A 293 -50.73 -14.98 7.18
N THR A 294 -50.61 -13.96 6.32
CA THR A 294 -51.77 -13.33 5.66
C THR A 294 -51.84 -13.76 4.20
N GLY A 295 -52.98 -14.32 3.78
CA GLY A 295 -53.20 -14.79 2.41
C GLY A 295 -53.10 -13.66 1.37
N PRO A 296 -52.91 -14.02 0.07
CA PRO A 296 -52.57 -13.09 -1.01
C PRO A 296 -53.68 -12.11 -1.43
N SER A 297 -54.77 -12.00 -0.68
CA SER A 297 -56.01 -11.33 -1.07
C SER A 297 -56.51 -10.28 -0.07
N ALA A 298 -55.64 -9.68 0.74
CA ALA A 298 -56.07 -8.53 1.55
C ALA A 298 -56.27 -7.31 0.62
N GLU A 299 -57.49 -7.12 0.13
CA GLU A 299 -57.89 -5.93 -0.62
C GLU A 299 -57.69 -4.68 0.24
N GLY A 300 -56.92 -3.73 -0.28
CA GLY A 300 -56.82 -2.37 0.25
C GLY A 300 -55.95 -2.22 1.50
N GLY A 301 -54.69 -1.80 1.31
CA GLY A 301 -54.00 -0.94 2.28
C GLY A 301 -52.75 -1.49 2.97
N ASP A 302 -52.52 -2.80 3.05
CA ASP A 302 -51.45 -3.32 3.92
C ASP A 302 -50.05 -3.36 3.25
N ALA A 303 -49.90 -3.54 1.94
CA ALA A 303 -48.57 -3.74 1.33
C ALA A 303 -47.69 -2.46 1.25
N LEU A 304 -48.29 -1.29 1.05
CA LEU A 304 -47.61 0.02 1.01
C LEU A 304 -47.25 0.52 2.42
N GLU A 305 -48.12 0.31 3.41
CA GLU A 305 -47.86 0.68 4.81
C GLU A 305 -46.82 -0.25 5.46
N ASN A 306 -46.68 -1.48 4.96
CA ASN A 306 -45.74 -2.47 5.47
C ASN A 306 -44.41 -2.53 4.71
N ASN A 307 -44.05 -1.65 3.77
CA ASN A 307 -42.65 -1.61 3.32
C ASN A 307 -42.18 -0.19 2.99
N PRO A 308 -41.86 0.62 4.02
CA PRO A 308 -41.67 2.05 3.85
C PRO A 308 -40.31 2.48 3.26
N ILE A 309 -39.34 1.59 3.04
CA ILE A 309 -37.96 2.04 2.78
C ILE A 309 -37.67 2.13 1.28
N LEU A 310 -38.06 3.26 0.68
CA LEU A 310 -37.82 3.57 -0.75
C LEU A 310 -37.17 4.94 -0.93
N SER A 311 -36.61 5.47 0.15
CA SER A 311 -35.88 6.72 0.11
C SER A 311 -34.61 6.63 0.93
N VAL A 312 -33.65 7.50 0.61
CA VAL A 312 -32.43 7.67 1.40
C VAL A 312 -32.76 8.05 2.84
N GLU A 313 -33.78 8.89 3.03
CA GLU A 313 -34.33 9.28 4.34
C GLU A 313 -34.77 8.03 5.14
N ASP A 314 -35.67 7.20 4.59
CA ASP A 314 -36.16 6.01 5.31
C ASP A 314 -35.03 5.00 5.61
N CYS A 315 -34.06 4.83 4.69
CA CYS A 315 -32.90 3.96 4.91
C CYS A 315 -32.06 4.46 6.09
N LEU A 316 -31.78 5.77 6.12
CA LEU A 316 -31.02 6.38 7.21
C LEU A 316 -31.72 6.17 8.55
N TRP A 317 -33.04 6.36 8.62
CA TRP A 317 -33.78 6.20 9.87
C TRP A 317 -33.91 4.76 10.32
N TYR A 318 -34.06 3.82 9.39
CA TYR A 318 -33.97 2.40 9.72
C TYR A 318 -32.65 2.06 10.41
N TRP A 319 -31.54 2.60 9.89
CA TRP A 319 -30.23 2.34 10.46
C TRP A 319 -29.96 3.09 11.77
N THR A 320 -30.50 4.30 11.95
CA THR A 320 -29.99 5.22 12.99
C THR A 320 -31.00 5.69 14.04
N ASN A 321 -32.31 5.63 13.75
CA ASN A 321 -33.31 6.16 14.67
C ASN A 321 -33.72 5.07 15.68
N PRO A 322 -33.47 5.25 16.99
CA PRO A 322 -33.81 4.26 18.04
C PRO A 322 -35.30 3.96 18.16
N LEU A 323 -36.14 4.86 17.64
CA LEU A 323 -37.59 4.74 17.65
C LEU A 323 -38.16 4.19 16.33
N PHE A 324 -37.31 3.97 15.32
CA PHE A 324 -37.73 3.38 14.06
C PHE A 324 -38.26 1.97 14.29
N MET A 325 -39.41 1.68 13.69
CA MET A 325 -40.03 0.36 13.75
C MET A 325 -40.83 0.10 12.50
N ASN A 326 -40.73 -1.08 11.91
CA ASN A 326 -41.61 -1.51 10.82
C ASN A 326 -42.16 -2.90 11.10
N TRP A 327 -42.77 -3.53 10.10
CA TRP A 327 -43.35 -4.87 10.23
C TRP A 327 -42.30 -5.96 10.55
N GLN A 328 -41.03 -5.78 10.18
CA GLN A 328 -39.93 -6.71 10.53
C GLN A 328 -39.33 -6.42 11.91
N GLY A 329 -39.71 -5.32 12.57
CA GLY A 329 -39.30 -4.99 13.94
C GLY A 329 -38.63 -3.62 14.05
N LYS A 330 -37.84 -3.45 15.13
CA LYS A 330 -37.10 -2.20 15.40
C LYS A 330 -35.94 -2.00 14.41
N GLY A 331 -35.53 -0.75 14.22
CA GLY A 331 -34.33 -0.37 13.47
C GLY A 331 -33.01 -0.86 14.09
N GLN A 332 -31.89 -0.35 13.57
CA GLN A 332 -30.55 -0.82 13.96
C GLN A 332 -29.88 0.01 15.07
N ASP A 333 -30.31 1.27 15.28
CA ASP A 333 -29.79 2.15 16.34
C ASP A 333 -28.27 2.38 16.26
N VAL A 334 -27.76 2.54 15.04
CA VAL A 334 -26.36 2.86 14.76
C VAL A 334 -26.15 4.37 14.82
N ASP A 335 -25.01 4.80 15.34
CA ASP A 335 -24.60 6.21 15.33
C ASP A 335 -24.58 6.75 13.89
N ARG A 336 -25.31 7.85 13.63
CA ARG A 336 -25.33 8.53 12.34
C ARG A 336 -23.95 8.96 11.88
N GLY A 337 -23.06 9.31 12.82
CA GLY A 337 -21.67 9.67 12.53
C GLY A 337 -20.86 8.55 11.89
N LYS A 338 -21.39 7.31 11.84
CA LYS A 338 -20.82 6.16 11.12
C LYS A 338 -21.41 5.96 9.72
N ILE A 339 -22.50 6.61 9.35
CA ILE A 339 -23.23 6.30 8.11
C ILE A 339 -22.75 7.15 6.94
N ALA A 340 -22.36 6.51 5.84
CA ALA A 340 -22.28 7.11 4.51
C ALA A 340 -23.41 6.57 3.63
N ALA A 341 -24.18 7.43 2.97
CA ALA A 341 -25.34 7.00 2.19
C ALA A 341 -25.05 6.93 0.68
N GLY A 342 -25.68 5.98 0.01
CA GLY A 342 -25.51 5.67 -1.41
C GLY A 342 -25.93 6.79 -2.37
N VAL A 343 -25.07 7.05 -3.37
CA VAL A 343 -25.37 7.86 -4.56
C VAL A 343 -25.05 7.04 -5.81
N PRO A 344 -26.05 6.65 -6.62
CA PRO A 344 -25.81 5.97 -7.88
C PRO A 344 -25.39 6.94 -8.97
N VAL A 345 -24.38 6.59 -9.76
CA VAL A 345 -23.97 7.29 -10.99
C VAL A 345 -24.47 6.48 -12.20
N TYR A 346 -25.72 6.05 -12.13
CA TYR A 346 -26.40 5.26 -13.16
C TYR A 346 -27.91 5.40 -12.95
N GLY A 347 -28.70 4.86 -13.88
CA GLY A 347 -30.15 4.85 -13.81
C GLY A 347 -30.78 3.64 -14.48
N TYR A 348 -32.10 3.58 -14.42
CA TYR A 348 -32.90 2.50 -14.99
C TYR A 348 -33.97 3.04 -15.93
N ASP A 349 -34.06 2.46 -17.13
CA ASP A 349 -35.17 2.72 -18.05
C ASP A 349 -36.25 1.64 -17.89
N PHE A 350 -37.39 2.04 -17.35
CA PHE A 350 -38.52 1.13 -17.12
C PHE A 350 -39.36 0.86 -18.38
N ALA A 351 -39.06 1.53 -19.50
CA ALA A 351 -39.69 1.24 -20.78
C ALA A 351 -38.99 0.09 -21.54
N ALA A 352 -37.78 -0.31 -21.14
CA ALA A 352 -36.94 -1.26 -21.86
C ALA A 352 -36.46 -2.44 -20.99
N ALA A 353 -36.25 -3.60 -21.61
CA ALA A 353 -35.57 -4.74 -20.99
C ALA A 353 -34.05 -4.58 -21.14
N LYS A 354 -33.27 -5.32 -20.35
CA LYS A 354 -31.83 -5.47 -20.58
C LYS A 354 -31.57 -5.97 -22.00
N GLU A 355 -30.45 -5.51 -22.57
CA GLU A 355 -30.00 -5.96 -23.88
C GLU A 355 -29.48 -7.40 -23.80
N PRO A 356 -29.49 -8.16 -24.92
CA PRO A 356 -28.87 -9.48 -24.98
C PRO A 356 -27.38 -9.42 -24.60
N ASP A 357 -26.90 -10.45 -23.91
CA ASP A 357 -25.47 -10.63 -23.66
C ASP A 357 -24.72 -10.81 -24.99
N ASP A 358 -23.68 -10.00 -25.24
CA ASP A 358 -22.95 -10.00 -26.50
C ASP A 358 -22.22 -11.33 -26.80
N LEU A 359 -21.97 -12.15 -25.78
CA LEU A 359 -21.27 -13.43 -25.89
C LEU A 359 -22.24 -14.62 -26.00
N THR A 360 -23.33 -14.62 -25.23
CA THR A 360 -24.27 -15.75 -25.18
C THR A 360 -25.54 -15.54 -25.99
N GLY A 361 -25.90 -14.28 -26.27
CA GLY A 361 -27.17 -13.89 -26.89
C GLY A 361 -28.38 -14.01 -25.95
N ASP A 362 -28.17 -14.39 -24.69
CA ASP A 362 -29.24 -14.50 -23.71
C ASP A 362 -29.67 -13.11 -23.24
N VAL A 363 -30.98 -12.88 -23.13
CA VAL A 363 -31.52 -11.63 -22.57
C VAL A 363 -31.62 -11.77 -21.05
N PRO A 364 -30.82 -11.03 -20.27
CA PRO A 364 -30.91 -11.10 -18.82
C PRO A 364 -32.29 -10.58 -18.36
N PRO A 365 -32.90 -11.17 -17.33
CA PRO A 365 -34.17 -10.67 -16.81
C PRO A 365 -34.03 -9.25 -16.23
N GLY A 366 -35.13 -8.49 -16.36
CA GLY A 366 -35.33 -7.18 -15.75
C GLY A 366 -35.10 -5.96 -16.66
N TYR A 367 -35.24 -4.79 -16.05
CA TYR A 367 -35.23 -3.49 -16.73
C TYR A 367 -33.81 -3.05 -17.14
N LYS A 368 -33.75 -2.25 -18.21
CA LYS A 368 -32.50 -1.73 -18.78
C LYS A 368 -31.76 -0.83 -17.79
N VAL A 369 -30.44 -1.01 -17.70
CA VAL A 369 -29.54 -0.20 -16.89
C VAL A 369 -28.77 0.74 -17.82
N LEU A 370 -28.64 2.00 -17.42
CA LEU A 370 -27.94 3.05 -18.18
C LEU A 370 -26.90 3.71 -17.27
N ARG A 371 -25.67 3.85 -17.75
CA ARG A 371 -24.63 4.63 -17.05
C ARG A 371 -24.94 6.11 -17.19
N TYR A 372 -24.58 6.92 -16.19
CA TYR A 372 -24.87 8.35 -16.22
C TYR A 372 -24.33 9.04 -17.49
N LYS A 373 -23.09 8.74 -17.89
CA LYS A 373 -22.53 9.23 -19.17
C LYS A 373 -23.37 8.88 -20.41
N GLU A 374 -23.93 7.67 -20.47
CA GLU A 374 -24.80 7.25 -21.59
C GLU A 374 -26.13 8.01 -21.57
N ILE A 375 -26.67 8.28 -20.38
CA ILE A 375 -27.88 9.10 -20.23
C ILE A 375 -27.62 10.52 -20.75
N LEU A 376 -26.47 11.12 -20.44
CA LEU A 376 -26.12 12.45 -20.94
C LEU A 376 -25.87 12.47 -22.46
N ASP A 377 -25.29 11.41 -23.00
CA ASP A 377 -25.05 11.27 -24.45
C ASP A 377 -26.39 11.18 -25.22
N GLU A 378 -27.37 10.43 -24.69
CA GLU A 378 -28.68 10.26 -25.31
C GLU A 378 -29.64 11.44 -25.03
N PHE A 379 -29.55 12.02 -23.84
CA PHE A 379 -30.41 13.12 -23.36
C PHE A 379 -29.56 14.28 -22.82
N PRO A 380 -29.07 15.19 -23.68
CA PRO A 380 -28.23 16.32 -23.25
C PRO A 380 -28.89 17.24 -22.21
N ASP A 381 -30.22 17.31 -22.21
CA ASP A 381 -31.03 18.13 -21.30
C ASP A 381 -31.28 17.43 -19.95
N ALA A 382 -30.75 16.21 -19.74
CA ALA A 382 -30.92 15.41 -18.53
C ALA A 382 -30.48 16.14 -17.25
N LEU A 383 -29.53 17.07 -17.33
CA LEU A 383 -29.06 17.88 -16.20
C LEU A 383 -30.18 18.75 -15.59
N GLU A 384 -31.16 19.14 -16.41
CA GLU A 384 -32.32 19.96 -16.01
C GLU A 384 -33.55 19.09 -15.71
N ALA A 385 -33.42 17.77 -15.76
CA ALA A 385 -34.52 16.84 -15.51
C ALA A 385 -35.03 17.00 -14.07
N LYS A 386 -36.27 17.47 -13.95
CA LYS A 386 -36.93 17.59 -12.66
C LYS A 386 -37.00 16.23 -11.97
N ASP A 387 -36.65 16.20 -10.68
CA ASP A 387 -36.66 14.99 -9.85
C ASP A 387 -35.76 13.86 -10.40
N ALA A 388 -34.75 14.21 -11.23
CA ALA A 388 -33.87 13.28 -11.94
C ALA A 388 -34.64 12.17 -12.69
N ASN A 389 -35.68 12.59 -13.41
CA ASN A 389 -36.53 11.71 -14.20
C ASN A 389 -36.70 12.21 -15.63
N ILE A 390 -36.37 11.36 -16.60
CA ILE A 390 -36.63 11.60 -18.03
C ILE A 390 -37.84 10.78 -18.45
N LYS A 391 -38.85 11.46 -18.99
CA LYS A 391 -40.05 10.85 -19.57
C LYS A 391 -40.22 11.30 -21.00
N VAL A 392 -40.25 10.33 -21.91
CA VAL A 392 -40.52 10.56 -23.32
C VAL A 392 -41.82 9.85 -23.65
N ASP A 393 -42.84 10.59 -24.10
CA ASP A 393 -44.14 10.03 -24.47
C ASP A 393 -44.00 8.98 -25.59
N GLY A 394 -44.74 7.88 -25.47
CA GLY A 394 -44.67 6.79 -26.46
C GLY A 394 -45.79 5.75 -26.34
N LYS A 395 -45.75 4.75 -27.22
CA LYS A 395 -46.61 3.56 -27.18
C LYS A 395 -45.74 2.32 -27.30
N THR A 396 -44.92 2.10 -26.28
CA THR A 396 -43.90 1.05 -26.30
C THR A 396 -44.54 -0.28 -25.89
N PRO A 397 -44.39 -1.35 -26.68
CA PRO A 397 -44.76 -2.68 -26.22
C PRO A 397 -44.01 -2.98 -24.92
N ARG A 398 -44.70 -3.46 -23.89
CA ARG A 398 -44.04 -3.77 -22.63
C ARG A 398 -42.90 -4.77 -22.82
N PRO A 399 -41.76 -4.58 -22.12
CA PRO A 399 -40.67 -5.53 -22.16
C PRO A 399 -41.14 -6.91 -21.67
N LYS A 400 -40.61 -7.98 -22.28
CA LYS A 400 -40.92 -9.36 -21.91
C LYS A 400 -40.19 -9.73 -20.61
N LEU A 401 -40.78 -9.37 -19.48
CA LEU A 401 -40.32 -9.70 -18.14
C LEU A 401 -41.14 -10.87 -17.55
N LYS A 402 -40.63 -11.58 -16.54
CA LYS A 402 -41.39 -12.67 -15.87
C LYS A 402 -42.64 -12.12 -15.17
N GLU A 403 -43.71 -12.91 -15.10
CA GLU A 403 -44.96 -12.55 -14.39
C GLU A 403 -44.68 -12.00 -12.98
N PRO A 404 -45.39 -10.93 -12.53
CA PRO A 404 -46.80 -10.63 -12.81
C PRO A 404 -47.10 -9.43 -13.74
N LEU A 405 -46.18 -9.01 -14.62
CA LEU A 405 -46.42 -7.83 -15.46
C LEU A 405 -47.54 -8.09 -16.50
N PRO A 406 -48.62 -7.26 -16.52
CA PRO A 406 -49.73 -7.47 -17.43
C PRO A 406 -49.33 -7.16 -18.88
N PRO A 407 -49.78 -7.94 -19.87
CA PRO A 407 -49.55 -7.64 -21.29
C PRO A 407 -50.19 -6.29 -21.67
N GLY A 408 -49.53 -5.47 -22.50
CA GLY A 408 -50.08 -4.21 -23.00
C GLY A 408 -49.03 -3.22 -23.52
N GLU A 409 -49.48 -2.01 -23.83
CA GLU A 409 -48.60 -0.86 -24.15
C GLU A 409 -48.20 -0.11 -22.87
N TYR A 410 -46.97 0.38 -22.84
CA TYR A 410 -46.45 1.34 -21.86
C TYR A 410 -46.52 2.74 -22.48
N PRO A 411 -47.00 3.78 -21.75
CA PRO A 411 -47.28 5.09 -22.32
C PRO A 411 -46.03 5.95 -22.59
N TYR A 412 -44.84 5.38 -22.38
CA TYR A 412 -43.57 6.08 -22.52
C TYR A 412 -42.64 5.29 -23.44
N ALA A 413 -41.94 6.01 -24.33
CA ALA A 413 -40.77 5.54 -25.06
C ALA A 413 -39.58 5.33 -24.13
N HIS A 414 -39.40 6.23 -23.15
CA HIS A 414 -38.40 6.15 -22.10
C HIS A 414 -38.99 6.62 -20.77
N ASN A 415 -38.68 5.92 -19.69
CA ASN A 415 -38.96 6.36 -18.32
C ASN A 415 -37.76 6.06 -17.44
N ILE A 416 -36.83 7.01 -17.40
CA ILE A 416 -35.51 6.85 -16.81
C ILE A 416 -35.44 7.55 -15.46
N TYR A 417 -35.06 6.82 -14.43
CA TYR A 417 -34.73 7.39 -13.11
C TYR A 417 -33.24 7.25 -12.83
N PHE A 418 -32.61 8.34 -12.40
CA PHE A 418 -31.16 8.44 -12.21
C PHE A 418 -30.82 9.52 -11.17
N GLU A 419 -29.57 10.00 -11.15
CA GLU A 419 -29.13 11.14 -10.34
C GLU A 419 -28.57 12.28 -11.21
N THR A 420 -28.74 13.51 -10.76
CA THR A 420 -28.12 14.71 -11.33
C THR A 420 -27.16 15.34 -10.30
N PRO A 421 -26.25 16.23 -10.70
CA PRO A 421 -25.41 16.97 -9.75
C PRO A 421 -26.24 17.69 -8.68
N ASN A 422 -27.39 18.27 -9.05
CA ASN A 422 -28.24 19.00 -8.12
C ASN A 422 -28.96 18.09 -7.13
N THR A 423 -29.52 16.96 -7.57
CA THR A 423 -30.19 16.00 -6.68
C THR A 423 -29.20 15.32 -5.73
N ALA A 424 -27.99 14.98 -6.22
CA ALA A 424 -26.91 14.43 -5.41
C ALA A 424 -26.41 15.42 -4.35
N VAL A 425 -26.18 16.70 -4.71
CA VAL A 425 -25.79 17.75 -3.75
C VAL A 425 -26.90 18.03 -2.74
N THR A 426 -28.17 17.99 -3.14
CA THR A 426 -29.31 18.15 -2.22
C THR A 426 -29.32 17.03 -1.18
N LYS A 427 -29.07 15.79 -1.61
CA LYS A 427 -28.93 14.64 -0.72
C LYS A 427 -27.74 14.79 0.23
N LEU A 428 -26.58 15.21 -0.26
CA LEU A 428 -25.40 15.47 0.58
C LEU A 428 -25.67 16.55 1.64
N LYS A 429 -26.35 17.65 1.29
CA LYS A 429 -26.71 18.70 2.25
C LYS A 429 -27.59 18.16 3.37
N PHE A 430 -28.64 17.41 3.02
CA PHE A 430 -29.49 16.73 4.01
C PHE A 430 -28.66 15.83 4.94
N LEU A 431 -27.79 14.98 4.37
CA LEU A 431 -26.93 14.07 5.14
C LEU A 431 -25.99 14.82 6.10
N LYS A 432 -25.42 15.95 5.66
CA LYS A 432 -24.58 16.80 6.51
C LYS A 432 -25.39 17.44 7.64
N GLU A 433 -26.58 17.94 7.35
CA GLU A 433 -27.48 18.56 8.34
C GLU A 433 -27.83 17.57 9.46
N VAL A 434 -28.12 16.32 9.12
CA VAL A 434 -28.52 15.28 10.09
C VAL A 434 -27.33 14.57 10.77
N GLY A 435 -26.09 14.95 10.43
CA GLY A 435 -24.86 14.46 11.06
C GLY A 435 -24.30 13.14 10.51
N ALA A 436 -24.65 12.77 9.28
CA ALA A 436 -24.09 11.59 8.61
C ALA A 436 -22.64 11.82 8.15
N LYS A 437 -21.84 10.75 8.06
CA LYS A 437 -20.40 10.78 7.70
C LYS A 437 -20.17 11.32 6.28
N GLY A 438 -21.06 11.01 5.34
CA GLY A 438 -20.93 11.45 3.95
C GLY A 438 -21.71 10.59 2.96
N VAL A 439 -21.14 10.41 1.76
CA VAL A 439 -21.75 9.66 0.65
C VAL A 439 -20.82 8.55 0.16
N ILE A 440 -21.41 7.46 -0.31
CA ILE A 440 -20.73 6.34 -0.98
C ILE A 440 -21.31 6.16 -2.39
N ILE A 441 -20.45 6.02 -3.39
CA ILE A 441 -20.80 6.18 -4.80
C ILE A 441 -20.58 4.89 -5.59
N TRP A 442 -21.61 4.47 -6.33
CA TRP A 442 -21.55 3.37 -7.29
C TRP A 442 -21.84 3.86 -8.71
N GLU A 443 -20.90 3.91 -9.64
CA GLU A 443 -19.47 3.68 -9.52
C GLU A 443 -18.69 4.77 -10.28
N LEU A 444 -17.41 4.94 -9.97
CA LEU A 444 -16.55 6.04 -10.45
C LEU A 444 -16.51 6.14 -11.99
N SER A 445 -16.56 4.99 -12.68
CA SER A 445 -16.39 4.92 -14.15
C SER A 445 -17.58 5.42 -14.98
N ASN A 446 -18.72 5.65 -14.33
CA ASN A 446 -19.95 6.07 -14.99
C ASN A 446 -20.11 7.59 -15.08
N ASP A 447 -19.32 8.37 -14.34
CA ASP A 447 -19.44 9.82 -14.30
C ASP A 447 -18.88 10.49 -15.57
N VAL A 448 -19.25 11.75 -15.77
CA VAL A 448 -18.70 12.62 -16.81
C VAL A 448 -17.85 13.70 -16.15
N TRP A 449 -16.55 13.72 -16.42
CA TRP A 449 -15.58 14.63 -15.80
C TRP A 449 -15.54 16.02 -16.46
N GLU A 450 -16.71 16.60 -16.72
CA GLU A 450 -16.86 17.95 -17.25
C GLU A 450 -17.43 18.88 -16.17
N ASP A 451 -16.99 20.14 -16.17
CA ASP A 451 -17.49 21.15 -15.25
C ASP A 451 -19.01 21.35 -15.40
N GLY A 452 -19.70 21.32 -14.27
CA GLY A 452 -21.16 21.44 -14.21
C GLY A 452 -21.94 20.17 -14.57
N LYS A 453 -21.28 19.11 -15.09
CA LYS A 453 -21.93 17.83 -15.44
C LYS A 453 -21.63 16.70 -14.47
N SER A 454 -20.40 16.67 -13.92
CA SER A 454 -19.97 15.63 -13.00
C SER A 454 -20.77 15.62 -11.71
N ILE A 455 -21.34 14.45 -11.37
CA ILE A 455 -22.01 14.23 -10.07
C ILE A 455 -20.97 14.23 -8.94
N ILE A 456 -19.84 13.56 -9.15
CA ILE A 456 -18.82 13.35 -8.11
C ILE A 456 -18.11 14.67 -7.78
N LYS A 457 -17.74 15.45 -8.78
CA LYS A 457 -17.16 16.79 -8.60
C LYS A 457 -18.12 17.71 -7.85
N ALA A 458 -19.40 17.71 -8.19
CA ALA A 458 -20.41 18.51 -7.50
C ALA A 458 -20.56 18.10 -6.02
N LEU A 459 -20.57 16.79 -5.74
CA LEU A 459 -20.57 16.27 -4.37
C LEU A 459 -19.33 16.73 -3.59
N TYR A 460 -18.13 16.61 -4.17
CA TYR A 460 -16.89 17.03 -3.52
C TYR A 460 -16.88 18.52 -3.21
N LEU A 461 -17.25 19.36 -4.18
CA LEU A 461 -17.30 20.81 -3.98
C LEU A 461 -18.32 21.22 -2.89
N ALA A 462 -19.41 20.46 -2.73
CA ALA A 462 -20.39 20.68 -1.67
C ALA A 462 -20.03 19.99 -0.33
N SER A 463 -19.02 19.12 -0.31
CA SER A 463 -18.64 18.31 0.86
C SER A 463 -18.06 19.13 2.00
N GLY A 464 -17.49 20.31 1.71
CA GLY A 464 -16.75 21.13 2.68
C GLY A 464 -15.27 20.76 2.82
N ASN A 465 -14.80 19.74 2.08
CA ASN A 465 -13.37 19.48 1.95
C ASN A 465 -12.70 20.59 1.13
N PRO A 466 -11.44 20.95 1.46
CA PRO A 466 -10.67 21.82 0.59
C PRO A 466 -10.48 21.11 -0.75
N VAL A 467 -10.69 21.82 -1.86
CA VAL A 467 -10.24 21.31 -3.16
C VAL A 467 -8.72 21.23 -3.08
N PRO A 468 -8.11 20.06 -3.27
CA PRO A 468 -6.66 19.97 -3.30
C PRO A 468 -6.16 20.99 -4.33
N GLU A 469 -5.26 21.89 -3.89
CA GLU A 469 -4.55 22.77 -4.83
C GLU A 469 -3.93 21.87 -5.90
N THR A 470 -3.85 22.36 -7.14
CA THR A 470 -3.07 21.68 -8.17
C THR A 470 -1.62 21.72 -7.70
N SER A 471 -1.23 20.72 -6.91
CA SER A 471 0.14 20.29 -6.71
C SER A 471 0.24 18.98 -7.47
N PRO A 472 0.46 19.01 -8.79
CA PRO A 472 0.81 17.83 -9.52
C PRO A 472 2.23 17.46 -9.06
N ILE A 473 2.33 16.42 -8.26
CA ILE A 473 3.42 15.46 -8.47
C ILE A 473 3.01 14.65 -9.71
N THR A 474 3.22 15.21 -10.90
CA THR A 474 3.03 14.48 -12.16
C THR A 474 4.06 13.35 -12.22
N ASP A 475 3.56 12.12 -12.10
CA ASP A 475 4.23 10.81 -12.19
C ASP A 475 5.31 10.49 -11.13
N PRO A 476 5.39 9.25 -10.58
CA PRO A 476 6.70 8.65 -10.43
C PRO A 476 7.21 8.44 -11.86
N PRO A 477 8.27 9.14 -12.30
CA PRO A 477 8.59 9.18 -13.70
C PRO A 477 8.89 7.77 -14.22
N VAL A 478 8.12 7.32 -15.21
CA VAL A 478 8.82 6.79 -16.38
C VAL A 478 9.51 8.00 -16.99
N PRO A 479 10.84 8.01 -17.14
CA PRO A 479 11.49 9.12 -17.79
C PRO A 479 11.01 9.24 -19.24
N VAL A 480 10.00 10.07 -19.52
CA VAL A 480 9.61 10.48 -20.87
C VAL A 480 9.87 11.97 -20.95
N ALA A 481 10.85 12.37 -21.76
CA ALA A 481 11.21 13.78 -21.84
C ALA A 481 10.17 14.56 -22.65
N SER A 482 9.17 15.09 -21.98
CA SER A 482 8.39 16.24 -22.49
C SER A 482 9.01 17.57 -22.07
N SER A 483 9.88 17.56 -21.05
CA SER A 483 10.66 18.71 -20.55
C SER A 483 12.14 18.51 -20.87
N TYR A 484 12.81 19.55 -21.40
CA TYR A 484 14.18 19.42 -21.89
C TYR A 484 15.00 20.70 -21.63
N LEU A 485 16.20 20.53 -21.06
CA LEU A 485 17.20 21.60 -20.80
C LEU A 485 17.96 22.00 -22.07
N TRP A 486 17.26 22.71 -22.96
CA TRP A 486 17.73 22.95 -24.31
C TRP A 486 17.68 24.45 -24.54
N ASP A 487 18.85 25.03 -24.76
CA ASP A 487 19.08 26.39 -25.26
C ASP A 487 19.66 27.41 -24.25
N SER A 488 20.79 28.01 -24.63
CA SER A 488 21.46 29.11 -23.94
C SER A 488 20.82 30.46 -24.32
N THR A 489 19.54 30.61 -24.00
CA THR A 489 18.76 31.82 -24.29
C THR A 489 18.96 32.90 -23.24
N GLY A 490 19.19 34.13 -23.72
CA GLY A 490 19.25 35.33 -22.88
C GLY A 490 17.86 35.81 -22.45
N PHE A 491 17.84 36.81 -21.57
CA PHE A 491 16.66 37.42 -20.93
C PHE A 491 15.45 37.74 -21.83
N LEU A 492 15.64 37.87 -23.15
CA LEU A 492 14.60 38.28 -24.11
C LEU A 492 14.00 37.11 -24.94
N GLY A 493 14.31 35.86 -24.62
CA GLY A 493 13.76 34.70 -25.36
C GLY A 493 14.40 34.48 -26.73
N HIS A 494 15.61 35.02 -26.95
CA HIS A 494 16.45 34.73 -28.11
C HIS A 494 17.75 34.08 -27.63
N ALA A 495 18.23 33.06 -28.37
CA ALA A 495 19.53 32.45 -28.15
C ALA A 495 20.61 33.54 -28.18
N SER A 496 21.29 33.74 -27.05
CA SER A 496 22.30 34.81 -26.93
C SER A 496 23.71 34.34 -27.34
N GLY A 497 23.88 33.05 -27.62
CA GLY A 497 25.14 32.45 -28.05
C GLY A 497 24.94 31.20 -28.94
N PRO A 498 26.00 30.72 -29.61
CA PRO A 498 25.93 29.60 -30.54
C PRO A 498 25.82 28.21 -29.88
N LEU A 499 25.72 28.13 -28.55
CA LEU A 499 25.91 26.89 -27.78
C LEU A 499 24.56 26.27 -27.33
N GLN A 500 24.48 24.95 -27.33
CA GLN A 500 23.35 24.21 -26.72
C GLN A 500 23.32 24.34 -25.19
N PHE A 501 24.50 24.38 -24.56
CA PHE A 501 24.71 24.66 -23.15
C PHE A 501 25.66 25.85 -23.00
N GLN A 502 25.37 26.76 -22.09
CA GLN A 502 26.28 27.85 -21.74
C GLN A 502 27.53 27.26 -21.07
N ASP A 503 28.70 27.45 -21.67
CA ASP A 503 29.99 27.18 -21.03
C ASP A 503 30.27 28.29 -19.99
N ASP A 504 30.23 27.93 -18.72
CA ASP A 504 30.46 28.83 -17.59
C ASP A 504 31.95 28.88 -17.16
N GLY A 505 32.81 28.12 -17.84
CA GLY A 505 34.25 28.11 -17.64
C GLY A 505 34.79 26.98 -16.76
N THR A 506 36.10 27.00 -16.55
CA THR A 506 36.84 25.99 -15.80
C THR A 506 36.71 26.19 -14.29
N LYS A 507 36.53 25.09 -13.55
CA LYS A 507 36.61 25.02 -12.09
C LYS A 507 38.00 24.54 -11.65
N ASP A 508 38.42 24.91 -10.45
CA ASP A 508 39.78 24.65 -9.91
C ASP A 508 40.13 23.16 -9.70
N ASN A 509 39.31 22.22 -10.17
CA ASN A 509 39.39 20.78 -9.95
C ASN A 509 39.39 19.94 -11.25
N GLY A 510 39.72 20.53 -12.40
CA GLY A 510 39.71 19.82 -13.70
C GLY A 510 38.30 19.52 -14.24
N MET A 511 37.28 20.18 -13.67
CA MET A 511 35.93 20.18 -14.19
C MET A 511 35.66 21.48 -14.94
N ARG A 512 34.79 21.43 -15.93
CA ARG A 512 34.24 22.59 -16.63
C ARG A 512 32.75 22.66 -16.39
N GLN A 513 32.26 23.83 -16.06
CA GLN A 513 30.85 24.04 -15.76
C GLN A 513 30.10 24.37 -17.03
N PHE A 514 28.96 23.71 -17.21
CA PHE A 514 28.00 24.04 -18.24
C PHE A 514 26.64 24.31 -17.59
N SER A 515 25.84 25.20 -18.16
CA SER A 515 24.48 25.43 -17.68
C SER A 515 23.48 25.64 -18.81
N ALA A 516 22.22 25.32 -18.54
CA ALA A 516 21.11 25.54 -19.45
C ALA A 516 19.87 25.93 -18.66
N ARG A 517 19.02 26.78 -19.26
CA ARG A 517 17.74 27.16 -18.68
C ARG A 517 16.72 26.04 -18.88
N LEU A 518 15.85 25.83 -17.90
CA LEU A 518 14.74 24.90 -18.01
C LEU A 518 13.57 25.54 -18.77
N TRP A 519 13.10 24.86 -19.81
CA TRP A 519 12.03 25.31 -20.72
C TRP A 519 10.84 24.36 -20.72
N ASN A 520 9.68 24.86 -21.16
CA ASN A 520 8.43 24.10 -21.30
C ASN A 520 7.98 23.38 -20.03
N ILE A 521 8.27 23.97 -18.86
CA ILE A 521 7.70 23.51 -17.59
C ILE A 521 6.20 23.81 -17.66
N PRO A 522 5.30 22.82 -17.50
CA PRO A 522 3.87 23.07 -17.39
C PRO A 522 3.57 24.04 -16.24
N ASP A 523 2.59 24.93 -16.42
CA ASP A 523 2.26 25.98 -15.45
C ASP A 523 1.88 25.44 -14.05
N ASP A 524 1.50 24.16 -13.98
CA ASP A 524 1.15 23.44 -12.76
C ASP A 524 2.26 22.53 -12.21
N ALA A 525 3.33 22.22 -12.95
CA ALA A 525 4.32 21.23 -12.54
C ALA A 525 5.29 21.74 -11.44
N ASP A 526 5.72 20.85 -10.54
CA ASP A 526 6.83 21.14 -9.60
C ASP A 526 8.15 21.28 -10.37
N TRP A 527 8.58 22.53 -10.54
CA TRP A 527 9.79 22.90 -11.27
C TRP A 527 11.05 22.19 -10.75
N LYS A 528 11.14 21.91 -9.44
CA LYS A 528 12.32 21.26 -8.84
C LYS A 528 12.38 19.78 -9.24
N SER A 529 11.25 19.08 -9.16
CA SER A 529 11.10 17.71 -9.65
C SER A 529 11.34 17.61 -11.16
N VAL A 530 10.77 18.52 -11.96
CA VAL A 530 10.99 18.54 -13.42
C VAL A 530 12.48 18.71 -13.74
N ALA A 531 13.15 19.66 -13.08
CA ALA A 531 14.58 19.89 -13.25
C ALA A 531 15.44 18.69 -12.83
N GLN A 532 15.08 17.99 -11.75
CA GLN A 532 15.77 16.80 -11.25
C GLN A 532 15.67 15.59 -12.19
N ASN A 533 14.75 15.62 -13.16
CA ASN A 533 14.52 14.54 -14.11
C ASN A 533 14.91 14.92 -15.55
N CYS A 534 15.67 15.99 -15.75
CA CYS A 534 16.12 16.44 -17.07
C CYS A 534 17.53 15.91 -17.39
N PRO A 535 17.67 14.84 -18.19
CA PRO A 535 18.97 14.36 -18.61
C PRO A 535 19.67 15.31 -19.59
N ALA A 536 20.99 15.18 -19.68
CA ALA A 536 21.81 15.90 -20.64
C ALA A 536 22.95 15.04 -21.16
N VAL A 537 23.43 15.35 -22.36
CA VAL A 537 24.69 14.80 -22.87
C VAL A 537 25.58 15.98 -23.24
N ILE A 538 26.71 16.11 -22.55
CA ILE A 538 27.64 17.24 -22.72
C ILE A 538 29.04 16.66 -22.87
N LYS A 539 29.73 17.02 -23.96
CA LYS A 539 31.06 16.48 -24.31
C LYS A 539 31.14 14.95 -24.15
N ARG A 540 30.22 14.19 -24.77
CA ARG A 540 30.16 12.71 -24.70
C ARG A 540 30.00 12.14 -23.27
N GLN A 541 29.60 12.95 -22.30
CA GLN A 541 29.26 12.53 -20.94
C GLN A 541 27.76 12.63 -20.75
N TYR A 542 27.14 11.53 -20.35
CA TYR A 542 25.73 11.46 -20.03
C TYR A 542 25.49 11.89 -18.58
N PHE A 543 24.46 12.68 -18.35
CA PHE A 543 23.96 13.07 -17.04
C PHE A 543 22.50 12.64 -16.95
N ASN A 544 22.14 11.87 -15.93
CA ASN A 544 20.72 11.53 -15.71
C ASN A 544 19.92 12.74 -15.18
N ARG A 545 20.60 13.75 -14.63
CA ARG A 545 20.04 15.02 -14.15
C ARG A 545 21.13 16.09 -14.00
N PRO A 546 20.78 17.38 -13.80
CA PRO A 546 21.75 18.42 -13.46
C PRO A 546 22.52 18.12 -12.18
N THR A 547 23.79 18.51 -12.12
CA THR A 547 24.60 18.47 -10.90
C THR A 547 23.99 19.34 -9.81
N ARG A 548 23.34 20.44 -10.20
CA ARG A 548 22.57 21.32 -9.31
C ARG A 548 21.56 22.14 -10.11
N ILE A 549 20.57 22.64 -9.39
CA ILE A 549 19.51 23.51 -9.92
C ILE A 549 19.67 24.86 -9.26
N VAL A 550 19.74 25.93 -10.06
CA VAL A 550 19.96 27.29 -9.60
C VAL A 550 18.83 28.18 -10.10
N ASP A 551 18.15 28.86 -9.19
CA ASP A 551 17.26 29.95 -9.52
C ASP A 551 18.08 31.22 -9.76
N LYS A 552 18.13 31.69 -11.01
CA LYS A 552 18.83 32.92 -11.40
C LYS A 552 17.87 34.13 -11.41
N GLY A 553 16.76 34.06 -10.68
CA GLY A 553 15.78 35.13 -10.50
C GLY A 553 15.01 35.42 -11.79
N ALA A 554 15.11 36.66 -12.29
CA ALA A 554 14.42 37.05 -13.53
C ALA A 554 14.89 36.27 -14.78
N LEU A 555 16.01 35.55 -14.68
CA LEU A 555 16.54 34.68 -15.73
C LEU A 555 16.00 33.24 -15.66
N GLY A 556 15.12 32.95 -14.71
CA GLY A 556 14.50 31.64 -14.50
C GLY A 556 15.42 30.61 -13.84
N LEU A 557 14.99 29.35 -13.88
CA LEU A 557 15.69 28.20 -13.32
C LEU A 557 16.66 27.58 -14.31
N TRP A 558 17.83 27.21 -13.81
CA TRP A 558 18.92 26.66 -14.59
C TRP A 558 19.38 25.33 -14.02
N GLY A 559 19.60 24.36 -14.89
CA GLY A 559 20.39 23.18 -14.58
C GLY A 559 21.87 23.49 -14.83
N GLU A 560 22.71 23.21 -13.85
CA GLU A 560 24.17 23.30 -13.99
C GLU A 560 24.80 21.92 -13.92
N PHE A 561 25.78 21.69 -14.77
CA PHE A 561 26.46 20.42 -15.01
C PHE A 561 27.96 20.60 -14.82
N ASP A 562 28.54 19.76 -13.97
CA ASP A 562 30.00 19.69 -13.84
C ASP A 562 30.50 18.59 -14.77
N VAL A 563 31.12 18.99 -15.88
CA VAL A 563 31.63 18.12 -16.92
C VAL A 563 33.13 17.94 -16.75
N ARG A 564 33.61 16.70 -16.76
CA ARG A 564 35.06 16.46 -16.64
C ARG A 564 35.77 16.98 -17.89
N ASP A 565 36.74 17.86 -17.71
CA ASP A 565 37.50 18.45 -18.82
C ASP A 565 38.83 17.68 -18.93
N ASN A 566 38.92 16.71 -19.85
CA ASN A 566 40.14 15.96 -20.14
C ASN A 566 40.50 15.98 -21.62
N ASP A 567 41.79 15.79 -21.93
CA ASP A 567 42.33 15.85 -23.29
C ASP A 567 41.80 14.73 -24.23
N ASP A 568 41.18 13.68 -23.68
CA ASP A 568 40.68 12.52 -24.44
C ASP A 568 39.28 12.71 -25.04
N VAL A 569 38.57 13.77 -24.63
CA VAL A 569 37.21 14.07 -25.10
C VAL A 569 37.26 15.26 -26.06
N PRO A 570 36.96 15.05 -27.36
CA PRO A 570 36.99 16.12 -28.35
C PRO A 570 36.09 17.31 -27.96
N ASP A 571 36.53 18.53 -28.28
CA ASP A 571 35.77 19.76 -28.02
C ASP A 571 34.54 19.93 -28.92
N TRP A 572 34.15 18.91 -29.68
CA TRP A 572 33.02 18.97 -30.59
C TRP A 572 31.70 18.91 -29.82
N PHE A 573 30.79 19.81 -30.16
CA PHE A 573 29.43 19.83 -29.60
C PHE A 573 28.43 20.44 -30.58
N TRP A 574 27.18 20.03 -30.44
CA TRP A 574 26.08 20.64 -31.17
C TRP A 574 25.74 22.01 -30.58
N GLY A 575 25.50 22.99 -31.46
CA GLY A 575 25.01 24.30 -31.08
C GLY A 575 23.50 24.29 -30.82
N HIS A 576 22.90 25.48 -30.86
CA HIS A 576 21.45 25.64 -30.80
C HIS A 576 20.72 24.72 -31.80
N MET A 577 19.63 24.11 -31.36
CA MET A 577 18.83 23.16 -32.13
C MET A 577 17.63 23.89 -32.74
N GLU A 578 17.67 24.06 -34.05
CA GLU A 578 16.68 24.81 -34.82
C GLU A 578 15.66 23.85 -35.44
N GLU A 579 14.37 24.07 -35.19
CA GLU A 579 13.32 23.33 -35.91
C GLU A 579 13.35 23.71 -37.41
N LYS A 580 13.28 22.69 -38.28
CA LYS A 580 13.35 22.84 -39.74
C LYS A 580 12.13 22.18 -40.39
N GLY A 581 11.54 22.86 -41.37
CA GLY A 581 10.45 22.28 -42.17
C GLY A 581 10.89 21.08 -43.00
N GLY A 582 9.93 20.20 -43.32
CA GLY A 582 10.16 19.00 -44.15
C GLY A 582 10.52 17.75 -43.37
N ALA A 583 10.03 17.61 -42.14
CA ALA A 583 10.12 16.38 -41.37
C ALA A 583 9.30 15.23 -42.02
N PRO A 584 9.74 13.97 -41.93
CA PRO A 584 8.91 12.81 -42.26
C PRO A 584 7.64 12.76 -41.39
N ASP A 585 6.58 12.09 -41.88
CA ASP A 585 5.35 11.90 -41.10
C ASP A 585 5.67 11.26 -39.74
N GLY A 586 5.06 11.80 -38.67
CA GLY A 586 5.27 11.35 -37.30
C GLY A 586 6.59 11.81 -36.67
N HIS A 587 7.35 12.70 -37.31
CA HIS A 587 8.61 13.25 -36.78
C HIS A 587 8.60 14.78 -36.76
N THR A 588 9.43 15.35 -35.89
CA THR A 588 9.83 16.75 -35.90
C THR A 588 11.31 16.83 -36.28
N ARG A 589 11.65 17.67 -37.26
CA ARG A 589 13.02 17.76 -37.79
C ARG A 589 13.76 18.93 -37.17
N TYR A 590 14.93 18.66 -36.60
CA TYR A 590 15.83 19.65 -36.02
C TYR A 590 17.14 19.71 -36.79
N ALA A 591 17.79 20.88 -36.75
CA ALA A 591 19.10 21.11 -37.34
C ALA A 591 19.99 21.84 -36.33
N SER A 592 21.25 21.42 -36.20
CA SER A 592 22.22 22.13 -35.36
C SER A 592 23.59 22.15 -36.00
N ARG A 593 24.30 23.26 -35.81
CA ARG A 593 25.69 23.41 -36.27
C ARG A 593 26.64 22.69 -35.32
N LEU A 594 27.60 21.97 -35.88
CA LEU A 594 28.72 21.41 -35.13
C LEU A 594 29.77 22.50 -34.85
N TRP A 595 30.16 22.63 -33.59
CA TRP A 595 31.17 23.56 -33.11
C TRP A 595 32.37 22.84 -32.51
N GLY A 596 33.44 23.57 -32.18
CA GLY A 596 34.66 23.02 -31.57
C GLY A 596 35.62 22.30 -32.52
N LEU A 597 35.38 22.35 -33.82
CA LEU A 597 36.26 21.75 -34.84
C LEU A 597 37.58 22.51 -34.98
N SER A 598 38.69 21.77 -34.96
CA SER A 598 40.02 22.23 -35.40
C SER A 598 40.18 22.05 -36.92
N LEU A 599 41.10 22.80 -37.53
CA LEU A 599 41.49 22.62 -38.94
C LEU A 599 42.11 21.24 -39.24
N SER A 600 42.54 20.51 -38.20
CA SER A 600 43.09 19.16 -38.30
C SER A 600 42.05 18.05 -38.26
N ASP A 601 40.80 18.36 -37.90
CA ASP A 601 39.80 17.35 -37.62
C ASP A 601 39.12 16.85 -38.89
N ASP A 602 38.81 15.55 -38.95
CA ASP A 602 37.83 15.06 -39.91
C ASP A 602 36.43 15.47 -39.42
N TRP A 603 36.02 16.66 -39.83
CA TRP A 603 34.69 17.24 -39.65
C TRP A 603 33.50 16.28 -39.83
N LYS A 604 33.53 15.34 -40.78
CA LYS A 604 32.41 14.39 -40.96
C LYS A 604 32.47 13.27 -39.94
N ALA A 605 33.67 12.76 -39.63
CA ALA A 605 33.84 11.81 -38.53
C ALA A 605 33.47 12.44 -37.18
N ALA A 606 33.80 13.72 -36.99
CA ALA A 606 33.46 14.48 -35.80
C ALA A 606 31.94 14.59 -35.58
N ALA A 607 31.19 14.92 -36.63
CA ALA A 607 29.72 14.95 -36.56
C ALA A 607 29.12 13.59 -36.21
N LYS A 608 29.65 12.50 -36.80
CA LYS A 608 29.19 11.14 -36.50
C LYS A 608 29.53 10.66 -35.08
N GLN A 609 30.53 11.26 -34.45
CA GLN A 609 30.96 10.93 -33.09
C GLN A 609 30.37 11.86 -32.03
N THR A 610 29.65 12.91 -32.45
CA THR A 610 29.07 13.89 -31.54
C THR A 610 27.61 13.50 -31.24
N PRO A 611 27.31 12.98 -30.05
CA PRO A 611 25.96 12.56 -29.72
C PRO A 611 25.04 13.75 -29.47
N ALA A 612 23.74 13.55 -29.66
CA ALA A 612 22.70 14.47 -29.23
C ALA A 612 21.63 13.67 -28.49
N LEU A 613 21.29 14.04 -27.26
CA LEU A 613 19.91 13.84 -26.79
C LEU A 613 19.05 14.85 -27.58
N ILE A 614 17.76 14.66 -27.90
CA ILE A 614 16.81 15.66 -28.46
C ILE A 614 15.40 15.25 -28.08
N ALA A 615 14.66 16.10 -27.36
CA ALA A 615 13.32 15.79 -26.85
C ALA A 615 13.23 14.38 -26.21
N GLY A 616 14.24 14.03 -25.40
CA GLY A 616 14.33 12.72 -24.72
C GLY A 616 14.81 11.55 -25.56
N GLN A 617 14.98 11.74 -26.87
CA GLN A 617 15.49 10.73 -27.79
C GLN A 617 16.98 10.90 -28.00
N TYR A 618 17.75 9.83 -27.81
CA TYR A 618 19.18 9.89 -28.03
C TYR A 618 19.54 9.52 -29.47
N PHE A 619 20.45 10.29 -30.04
CA PHE A 619 21.05 10.13 -31.35
C PHE A 619 22.55 9.91 -31.19
N ASN A 620 23.02 8.74 -31.62
CA ASN A 620 24.45 8.45 -31.73
C ASN A 620 25.12 9.38 -32.73
N GLU A 621 24.48 9.58 -33.87
CA GLU A 621 24.90 10.44 -34.96
C GLU A 621 23.67 11.13 -35.56
N PRO A 622 23.82 12.26 -36.27
CA PRO A 622 22.72 12.91 -36.96
C PRO A 622 22.15 12.02 -38.07
N THR A 623 20.83 12.13 -38.30
CA THR A 623 20.12 11.48 -39.42
C THR A 623 20.74 11.85 -40.76
N GLU A 624 21.11 13.12 -40.93
CA GLU A 624 21.83 13.61 -42.12
C GLU A 624 22.91 14.62 -41.71
N ILE A 625 23.98 14.70 -42.51
CA ILE A 625 25.04 15.71 -42.33
C ILE A 625 25.01 16.66 -43.54
N GLU A 626 24.83 17.94 -43.28
CA GLU A 626 24.80 19.01 -44.27
C GLU A 626 26.06 19.88 -44.13
N ASP A 627 26.93 19.85 -45.15
CA ASP A 627 28.09 20.75 -45.22
C ASP A 627 27.72 22.04 -45.94
N LYS A 628 27.65 23.15 -45.20
CA LYS A 628 27.31 24.49 -45.73
C LYS A 628 28.57 25.31 -46.07
N GLY A 629 29.74 24.69 -46.21
CA GLY A 629 31.00 25.36 -46.52
C GLY A 629 31.40 26.36 -45.44
N VAL A 630 31.44 27.66 -45.77
CA VAL A 630 31.74 28.74 -44.79
C VAL A 630 30.72 28.77 -43.64
N GLY A 631 29.49 28.27 -43.87
CA GLY A 631 28.45 28.14 -42.85
C GLY A 631 28.68 27.02 -41.82
N GLY A 632 29.74 26.22 -41.99
CA GLY A 632 30.07 25.09 -41.13
C GLY A 632 29.29 23.82 -41.45
N LEU A 633 29.56 22.76 -40.67
CA LEU A 633 28.92 21.47 -40.80
C LEU A 633 27.69 21.40 -39.87
N TRP A 634 26.57 20.89 -40.38
CA TRP A 634 25.31 20.81 -39.67
C TRP A 634 24.83 19.36 -39.57
N GLY A 635 24.33 18.98 -38.40
CA GLY A 635 23.59 17.74 -38.19
C GLY A 635 22.10 18.01 -38.34
N ILE A 636 21.41 17.12 -39.04
CA ILE A 636 19.95 17.08 -39.15
C ILE A 636 19.46 15.87 -38.37
N PHE A 637 18.41 16.06 -37.59
CA PHE A 637 17.85 15.03 -36.72
C PHE A 637 16.34 14.94 -36.92
N ASP A 638 15.87 13.76 -37.32
CA ASP A 638 14.44 13.45 -37.36
C ASP A 638 14.04 12.80 -36.04
N VAL A 639 13.32 13.54 -35.21
CA VAL A 639 12.94 13.15 -33.86
C VAL A 639 11.51 12.66 -33.89
N SER A 640 11.27 11.44 -33.41
CA SER A 640 9.91 10.87 -33.38
C SER A 640 9.00 11.75 -32.52
N ASN A 641 7.74 11.92 -32.94
CA ASN A 641 6.74 12.59 -32.10
C ASN A 641 6.23 11.67 -30.97
N GLU A 642 6.60 10.40 -30.98
CA GLU A 642 6.28 9.45 -29.91
C GLU A 642 7.17 9.67 -28.68
N PRO A 643 6.65 9.49 -27.45
CA PRO A 643 7.44 9.56 -26.23
C PRO A 643 8.57 8.52 -26.23
N SER A 644 9.78 8.94 -25.86
CA SER A 644 10.93 8.05 -25.73
C SER A 644 11.33 7.87 -24.27
N PRO A 645 11.47 6.62 -23.79
CA PRO A 645 11.96 6.35 -22.45
C PRO A 645 13.44 6.72 -22.31
N ILE A 646 13.83 7.37 -21.21
CA ILE A 646 15.23 7.59 -20.86
C ILE A 646 15.76 6.33 -20.14
N PRO A 647 16.95 5.82 -20.47
CA PRO A 647 17.53 4.65 -19.81
C PRO A 647 17.67 4.82 -18.30
N ALA A 648 17.12 3.88 -17.53
CA ALA A 648 17.22 3.85 -16.08
C ALA A 648 18.45 3.03 -15.65
N PHE A 649 19.55 3.74 -15.32
CA PHE A 649 20.81 3.13 -14.88
C PHE A 649 20.90 2.86 -13.38
N THR A 650 19.88 3.24 -12.61
CA THR A 650 19.82 3.04 -11.16
C THR A 650 18.51 2.36 -10.79
N ALA A 651 18.59 1.38 -9.89
CA ALA A 651 17.43 0.77 -9.27
C ALA A 651 17.35 1.22 -7.82
N GLN A 652 16.18 1.71 -7.42
CA GLN A 652 15.96 2.24 -6.09
C GLN A 652 14.58 1.84 -5.60
N VAL A 653 14.48 1.43 -4.33
CA VAL A 653 13.20 1.11 -3.70
C VAL A 653 13.25 1.45 -2.21
N LYS A 654 12.12 1.98 -1.71
CA LYS A 654 11.85 2.11 -0.28
C LYS A 654 10.93 0.98 0.15
N GLY A 655 11.39 0.16 1.08
CA GLY A 655 10.60 -0.81 1.80
C GLY A 655 10.25 -0.32 3.21
N ASP A 656 9.66 -1.21 3.99
CA ASP A 656 9.15 -0.90 5.32
C ASP A 656 10.31 -0.64 6.32
N ASN A 657 9.98 -0.15 7.52
CA ASN A 657 10.94 0.07 8.62
C ASN A 657 12.17 0.91 8.19
N ASP A 658 11.94 1.91 7.34
CA ASP A 658 12.97 2.75 6.71
C ASP A 658 14.08 1.96 6.00
N CYS A 659 13.75 0.79 5.44
CA CYS A 659 14.65 0.03 4.59
C CYS A 659 14.69 0.63 3.19
N MET A 660 15.82 1.24 2.84
CA MET A 660 16.08 1.84 1.57
C MET A 660 17.11 0.99 0.84
N TYR A 661 16.83 0.63 -0.41
CA TYR A 661 17.81 0.01 -1.29
C TYR A 661 18.06 0.91 -2.49
N CYS A 662 19.32 1.23 -2.74
CA CYS A 662 19.77 1.91 -3.95
C CYS A 662 20.94 1.12 -4.54
N GLN A 663 20.77 0.62 -5.77
CA GLN A 663 21.77 -0.18 -6.46
C GLN A 663 22.10 0.41 -7.83
N VAL A 664 23.39 0.53 -8.10
CA VAL A 664 23.94 0.88 -9.41
C VAL A 664 24.91 -0.24 -9.80
N ASP A 665 24.56 -1.00 -10.82
CA ASP A 665 25.41 -2.07 -11.37
C ASP A 665 26.15 -1.58 -12.63
N THR A 666 27.11 -2.39 -13.08
CA THR A 666 27.61 -2.39 -14.45
C THR A 666 26.46 -2.16 -15.43
N LEU A 667 26.60 -1.11 -16.25
CA LEU A 667 25.59 -0.70 -17.21
C LEU A 667 25.35 -1.83 -18.23
N PRO A 668 24.15 -2.44 -18.30
CA PRO A 668 23.92 -3.58 -19.18
C PRO A 668 24.09 -3.19 -20.65
N ALA A 669 24.69 -4.06 -21.45
CA ALA A 669 24.93 -3.79 -22.87
C ALA A 669 23.65 -3.43 -23.65
N LYS A 670 22.50 -3.98 -23.24
CA LYS A 670 21.17 -3.65 -23.80
C LYS A 670 20.72 -2.21 -23.50
N ASP A 671 21.10 -1.67 -22.34
CA ASP A 671 20.72 -0.32 -21.89
C ASP A 671 21.70 0.73 -22.42
N LEU A 672 22.82 0.26 -22.98
CA LEU A 672 23.80 1.04 -23.73
C LEU A 672 23.52 1.06 -25.25
N ASP A 673 22.48 0.34 -25.69
CA ASP A 673 22.10 0.33 -27.10
C ASP A 673 21.64 1.73 -27.52
N GLY A 674 22.07 2.15 -28.69
CA GLY A 674 21.86 3.53 -29.10
C GLY A 674 22.73 4.57 -28.39
N LEU A 675 23.57 4.25 -27.37
CA LEU A 675 24.44 5.23 -26.65
C LEU A 675 25.94 5.15 -27.01
N GLY A 676 26.31 4.49 -28.11
CA GLY A 676 27.67 4.17 -28.57
C GLY A 676 28.75 5.25 -28.40
N ASN A 677 28.39 6.53 -28.56
CA ASN A 677 29.33 7.65 -28.50
C ASN A 677 29.49 8.28 -27.09
N VAL A 678 28.80 7.78 -26.06
CA VAL A 678 28.98 8.18 -24.65
C VAL A 678 30.15 7.43 -24.01
N GLU A 679 31.08 8.18 -23.41
CA GLU A 679 32.29 7.64 -22.74
C GLU A 679 32.14 7.55 -21.21
N ARG A 680 31.29 8.40 -20.63
CA ARG A 680 31.13 8.51 -19.18
C ARG A 680 29.68 8.81 -18.80
N PHE A 681 29.24 8.22 -17.69
CA PHE A 681 27.91 8.33 -17.12
C PHE A 681 28.01 8.96 -15.74
N ASN A 682 27.40 10.13 -15.59
CA ASN A 682 27.30 10.88 -14.34
C ASN A 682 25.88 10.68 -13.79
N LEU A 683 25.75 9.84 -12.77
CA LEU A 683 24.50 9.38 -12.17
C LEU A 683 24.34 10.00 -10.80
N THR A 684 23.30 10.80 -10.61
CA THR A 684 22.92 11.31 -9.28
C THR A 684 21.64 10.60 -8.83
N ASN A 685 21.60 10.17 -7.57
CA ASN A 685 20.49 9.45 -6.92
C ASN A 685 20.20 10.08 -5.56
N THR A 686 18.92 10.24 -5.23
CA THR A 686 18.49 10.84 -3.95
C THR A 686 17.75 9.78 -3.14
N MET A 687 18.24 9.48 -1.95
CA MET A 687 17.67 8.49 -1.04
C MET A 687 16.99 9.20 0.10
N ILE A 688 15.70 8.93 0.30
CA ILE A 688 14.92 9.51 1.39
C ILE A 688 15.03 8.58 2.60
N ILE A 689 15.82 9.00 3.58
CA ILE A 689 16.05 8.25 4.81
C ILE A 689 15.11 8.78 5.89
N GLY A 690 14.38 7.89 6.57
CA GLY A 690 13.49 8.27 7.68
C GLY A 690 14.23 8.36 9.01
N GLU A 691 13.53 8.82 10.04
CA GLU A 691 14.10 9.08 11.38
C GLU A 691 14.53 7.82 12.12
N ASP A 692 13.98 6.66 11.75
CA ASP A 692 14.16 5.42 12.50
C ASP A 692 15.27 4.52 11.93
N ALA A 693 15.92 4.90 10.81
CA ALA A 693 16.95 4.09 10.19
C ALA A 693 18.18 3.97 11.12
N PRO A 694 18.52 2.78 11.67
CA PRO A 694 19.66 2.62 12.58
C PRO A 694 21.01 2.81 11.88
N PHE A 695 21.11 2.45 10.61
CA PHE A 695 22.35 2.58 9.84
C PHE A 695 22.06 2.90 8.38
N LEU A 696 22.89 3.76 7.80
CA LEU A 696 23.09 3.90 6.36
C LEU A 696 24.46 3.30 6.04
N TYR A 697 24.54 2.47 5.00
CA TYR A 697 25.82 2.01 4.48
C TYR A 697 25.90 2.17 2.96
N SER A 698 27.12 2.31 2.46
CA SER A 698 27.43 2.27 1.04
C SER A 698 28.67 1.44 0.80
N VAL A 699 28.68 0.66 -0.28
CA VAL A 699 29.84 -0.14 -0.69
C VAL A 699 29.95 -0.17 -2.21
N ILE A 700 31.18 -0.09 -2.70
CA ILE A 700 31.51 -0.28 -4.12
C ILE A 700 32.46 -1.46 -4.29
N THR A 701 32.11 -2.37 -5.18
CA THR A 701 32.88 -3.58 -5.53
C THR A 701 33.03 -3.72 -7.05
N LYS A 702 33.95 -4.57 -7.49
CA LYS A 702 34.06 -4.97 -8.90
C LYS A 702 32.89 -5.86 -9.32
N GLY A 703 32.51 -5.76 -10.59
CA GLY A 703 31.42 -6.55 -11.20
C GLY A 703 31.70 -8.05 -11.30
N ASP A 704 32.94 -8.49 -11.07
CA ASP A 704 33.36 -9.90 -11.03
C ASP A 704 33.06 -10.58 -9.68
N GLY A 705 32.47 -9.85 -8.73
CA GLY A 705 32.12 -10.32 -7.40
C GLY A 705 33.25 -10.23 -6.38
N SER A 706 34.42 -9.69 -6.75
CA SER A 706 35.54 -9.42 -5.84
C SER A 706 35.33 -8.16 -4.98
N VAL A 707 36.00 -8.11 -3.83
CA VAL A 707 35.94 -6.98 -2.87
C VAL A 707 36.91 -5.82 -3.22
N ASP A 708 37.53 -5.91 -4.39
CA ASP A 708 38.41 -4.87 -4.90
C ASP A 708 37.59 -3.65 -5.31
N PHE A 709 38.22 -2.47 -5.23
CA PHE A 709 37.64 -1.25 -5.77
C PHE A 709 37.73 -1.29 -7.32
N PRO A 710 36.64 -0.98 -8.06
CA PRO A 710 36.63 -0.99 -9.51
C PRO A 710 37.36 0.22 -10.10
N GLU A 711 38.03 0.03 -11.24
CA GLU A 711 38.58 1.14 -12.01
C GLU A 711 37.47 1.86 -12.78
N GLY A 712 37.63 3.18 -12.97
CA GLY A 712 36.70 3.98 -13.77
C GLY A 712 35.44 4.46 -13.04
N VAL A 713 35.29 4.17 -11.74
CA VAL A 713 34.18 4.61 -10.88
C VAL A 713 34.67 5.66 -9.88
N VAL A 714 33.94 6.78 -9.79
CA VAL A 714 34.10 7.79 -8.72
C VAL A 714 32.74 8.02 -8.09
N MET A 715 32.64 7.90 -6.78
CA MET A 715 31.40 8.12 -6.02
C MET A 715 31.62 9.12 -4.90
N THR A 716 30.61 9.97 -4.69
CA THR A 716 30.50 10.87 -3.55
C THR A 716 29.12 10.75 -2.92
N LEU A 717 29.04 11.05 -1.63
CA LEU A 717 27.80 11.09 -0.86
C LEU A 717 27.69 12.43 -0.15
N LYS A 718 26.46 12.93 -0.02
CA LYS A 718 26.11 14.09 0.80
C LYS A 718 24.92 13.78 1.70
N ASP A 719 24.99 14.32 2.93
CA ASP A 719 23.87 14.31 3.86
C ASP A 719 22.82 15.38 3.49
N PRO A 720 21.65 15.41 4.17
CA PRO A 720 20.58 16.38 3.90
C PRO A 720 20.99 17.85 4.09
N ASP A 721 22.01 18.12 4.91
CA ASP A 721 22.57 19.47 5.11
C ASP A 721 23.57 19.86 4.01
N GLY A 722 23.94 18.92 3.15
CA GLY A 722 24.84 19.12 2.02
C GLY A 722 26.32 18.88 2.32
N ASN A 723 26.66 18.32 3.50
CA ASN A 723 28.03 17.98 3.85
C ASN A 723 28.52 16.78 3.05
N SER A 724 29.70 16.87 2.46
CA SER A 724 30.32 15.81 1.67
C SER A 724 31.02 14.78 2.57
N PHE A 725 31.01 13.52 2.12
CA PHE A 725 31.82 12.44 2.69
C PHE A 725 32.97 12.14 1.72
N ASP A 726 34.06 12.90 1.83
CA ASP A 726 35.17 12.92 0.87
C ASP A 726 36.56 12.68 1.51
N GLU A 727 36.61 12.29 2.78
CA GLU A 727 37.84 11.93 3.49
C GLU A 727 37.67 10.64 4.31
N ASP A 728 38.80 10.02 4.68
CA ASP A 728 38.80 8.86 5.57
C ASP A 728 38.36 9.30 6.98
N VAL A 729 37.31 8.67 7.52
CA VAL A 729 36.78 8.96 8.86
C VAL A 729 36.56 7.65 9.62
N GLU A 730 36.96 7.59 10.89
CA GLU A 730 36.70 6.47 11.79
C GLU A 730 36.42 7.00 13.20
N ASP A 731 35.14 7.07 13.57
CA ASP A 731 34.66 7.46 14.90
C ASP A 731 33.48 6.57 15.37
N ASP A 732 32.89 6.86 16.54
CA ASP A 732 31.84 6.04 17.16
C ASP A 732 30.48 6.06 16.41
N GLY A 733 30.27 7.00 15.48
CA GLY A 733 29.03 7.15 14.72
C GLY A 733 29.18 7.08 13.20
N LYS A 734 30.42 7.16 12.68
CA LYS A 734 30.72 7.29 11.26
C LYS A 734 32.01 6.57 10.88
N LEU A 735 31.94 5.82 9.78
CA LEU A 735 33.07 5.19 9.13
C LEU A 735 33.03 5.52 7.64
N VAL A 736 34.06 6.17 7.13
CA VAL A 736 34.22 6.49 5.70
C VAL A 736 35.59 6.02 5.26
N LYS A 737 35.65 5.35 4.12
CA LYS A 737 36.92 5.00 3.49
C LYS A 737 36.93 5.42 2.04
N MET A 738 38.01 6.07 1.67
CA MET A 738 38.27 6.54 0.33
C MET A 738 39.16 5.56 -0.45
N SER A 739 39.01 5.57 -1.77
CA SER A 739 39.89 4.95 -2.74
C SER A 739 40.21 5.98 -3.82
N GLY A 740 41.32 6.69 -3.63
CA GLY A 740 41.56 7.94 -4.37
C GLY A 740 40.47 8.96 -4.02
N ASP A 741 39.87 9.56 -5.04
CA ASP A 741 38.81 10.58 -4.90
C ASP A 741 37.39 9.98 -4.76
N SER A 742 37.28 8.66 -4.63
CA SER A 742 35.99 7.97 -4.52
C SER A 742 35.75 7.44 -3.11
N VAL A 743 34.52 7.60 -2.62
CA VAL A 743 34.02 6.81 -1.50
C VAL A 743 34.08 5.33 -1.92
N ARG A 744 34.82 4.54 -1.16
CA ARG A 744 34.88 3.08 -1.32
C ARG A 744 33.82 2.40 -0.47
N TYR A 745 33.71 2.82 0.79
CA TYR A 745 32.63 2.42 1.66
C TYR A 745 32.33 3.49 2.70
N LEU A 746 31.08 3.49 3.16
CA LEU A 746 30.56 4.39 4.17
C LEU A 746 29.63 3.59 5.09
N VAL A 747 29.69 3.87 6.39
CA VAL A 747 28.70 3.45 7.38
C VAL A 747 28.43 4.66 8.28
N VAL A 748 27.17 5.04 8.40
CA VAL A 748 26.69 6.09 9.30
C VAL A 748 25.67 5.45 10.22
N LYS A 749 25.90 5.56 11.52
CA LYS A 749 24.95 5.18 12.56
C LYS A 749 23.97 6.33 12.77
N ASP A 750 22.69 6.00 12.95
CA ASP A 750 21.59 6.95 13.15
C ASP A 750 21.65 8.09 12.11
N PRO A 751 21.69 7.78 10.80
CA PRO A 751 21.75 8.77 9.74
C PRO A 751 20.67 9.83 9.87
N GLN A 752 21.03 11.08 9.59
CA GLN A 752 20.08 12.19 9.55
C GLN A 752 18.92 11.87 8.61
N ALA A 753 17.69 12.08 9.08
CA ALA A 753 16.50 11.96 8.25
C ALA A 753 16.50 13.03 7.15
N GLY A 754 16.05 12.66 5.95
CA GLY A 754 15.96 13.54 4.79
C GLY A 754 16.67 13.01 3.56
N ASP A 755 16.99 13.93 2.65
CA ASP A 755 17.49 13.62 1.31
C ASP A 755 19.01 13.41 1.30
N TRP A 756 19.44 12.15 1.26
CA TRP A 756 20.83 11.81 1.02
C TRP A 756 21.11 11.74 -0.47
N THR A 757 22.17 12.41 -0.92
CA THR A 757 22.48 12.48 -2.35
C THR A 757 23.74 11.68 -2.66
N MET A 758 23.59 10.62 -3.45
CA MET A 758 24.67 9.84 -4.03
C MET A 758 24.97 10.33 -5.45
N SER A 759 26.21 10.70 -5.73
CA SER A 759 26.66 11.06 -7.09
C SER A 759 27.77 10.13 -7.54
N MET A 760 27.62 9.54 -8.72
CA MET A 760 28.57 8.60 -9.32
C MET A 760 29.00 9.07 -10.71
N SER A 761 30.29 8.92 -11.02
CA SER A 761 30.85 9.12 -12.35
C SER A 761 31.53 7.83 -12.80
N VAL A 762 31.02 7.24 -13.87
CA VAL A 762 31.33 5.87 -14.30
C VAL A 762 31.77 5.87 -15.76
N THR A 763 32.89 5.23 -16.10
CA THR A 763 33.29 5.04 -17.51
C THR A 763 32.46 3.94 -18.19
N ARG A 764 32.23 4.04 -19.50
CA ARG A 764 31.38 3.11 -20.27
C ARG A 764 31.70 1.62 -20.05
N GLY A 765 32.97 1.28 -19.87
CA GLY A 765 33.44 -0.09 -19.67
C GLY A 765 33.66 -0.50 -18.20
N ALA A 766 33.25 0.32 -17.23
CA ALA A 766 33.46 -0.01 -15.83
C ALA A 766 32.58 -1.20 -15.41
N GLU A 767 33.22 -2.24 -14.88
CA GLU A 767 32.54 -3.38 -14.27
C GLU A 767 32.50 -3.21 -12.75
N PHE A 768 31.34 -2.87 -12.21
CA PHE A 768 31.17 -2.54 -10.81
C PHE A 768 29.80 -2.93 -10.26
N ARG A 769 29.71 -2.88 -8.94
CA ARG A 769 28.46 -2.88 -8.20
C ARG A 769 28.58 -1.87 -7.07
N CYS A 770 27.61 -0.98 -6.98
CA CYS A 770 27.43 -0.07 -5.87
C CYS A 770 26.10 -0.36 -5.20
N GLU A 771 26.13 -0.51 -3.89
CA GLU A 771 24.95 -0.64 -3.05
C GLU A 771 25.01 0.44 -1.98
N CYS A 772 23.96 1.26 -1.88
CA CYS A 772 23.80 2.26 -0.83
C CYS A 772 22.42 2.08 -0.20
N ASN A 773 22.40 1.51 1.00
CA ASN A 773 21.19 0.99 1.61
C ASN A 773 21.12 1.37 3.09
N THR A 774 19.91 1.37 3.64
CA THR A 774 19.72 1.44 5.09
C THR A 774 19.42 0.07 5.66
N VAL A 775 19.79 -0.11 6.92
CA VAL A 775 19.36 -1.26 7.72
C VAL A 775 17.98 -0.92 8.29
N PRO A 776 16.96 -1.79 8.17
CA PRO A 776 15.66 -1.53 8.74
C PRO A 776 15.67 -1.47 10.26
N SER A 777 14.78 -0.67 10.84
CA SER A 777 14.65 -0.48 12.29
C SER A 777 13.98 -1.66 13.01
N ALA A 778 13.16 -2.43 12.30
CA ALA A 778 12.42 -3.57 12.83
C ALA A 778 12.32 -4.69 11.78
N HIS A 779 12.02 -5.92 12.24
CA HIS A 779 11.84 -7.09 11.38
C HIS A 779 12.99 -7.28 10.36
N VAL A 780 14.23 -7.06 10.82
CA VAL A 780 15.35 -6.69 9.97
C VAL A 780 15.56 -7.64 8.79
N TYR A 781 15.54 -8.94 9.04
CA TYR A 781 15.72 -9.95 7.99
C TYR A 781 14.58 -9.92 6.97
N ASP A 782 13.33 -10.00 7.43
CA ASP A 782 12.16 -10.07 6.55
C ASP A 782 12.02 -8.80 5.71
N THR A 783 12.24 -7.64 6.32
CA THR A 783 12.20 -6.35 5.64
C THR A 783 13.32 -6.22 4.61
N LEU A 784 14.55 -6.63 4.90
CA LEU A 784 15.64 -6.62 3.90
C LEU A 784 15.31 -7.54 2.71
N ILE A 785 14.76 -8.73 2.97
CA ILE A 785 14.39 -9.71 1.94
C ILE A 785 13.25 -9.19 1.07
N GLU A 786 12.21 -8.64 1.67
CA GLU A 786 11.07 -8.07 0.95
C GLU A 786 11.49 -6.88 0.11
N THR A 787 12.24 -5.95 0.70
CA THR A 787 12.72 -4.75 -0.01
C THR A 787 13.63 -5.15 -1.17
N ARG A 788 14.47 -6.18 -1.00
CA ARG A 788 15.28 -6.74 -2.10
C ARG A 788 14.44 -7.37 -3.21
N ARG A 789 13.35 -8.08 -2.87
CA ARG A 789 12.42 -8.63 -3.87
C ARG A 789 11.71 -7.53 -4.65
N LYS A 790 11.31 -6.43 -3.98
CA LYS A 790 10.74 -5.26 -4.64
C LYS A 790 11.75 -4.63 -5.62
N LEU A 791 13.03 -4.55 -5.23
CA LEU A 791 14.11 -4.08 -6.10
C LEU A 791 14.30 -4.99 -7.33
N ASP A 792 14.37 -6.31 -7.13
CA ASP A 792 14.54 -7.28 -8.23
C ASP A 792 13.35 -7.21 -9.22
N ALA A 793 12.12 -7.03 -8.69
CA ALA A 793 10.91 -6.85 -9.50
C ALA A 793 10.94 -5.54 -10.30
N ALA A 794 11.40 -4.43 -9.69
CA ALA A 794 11.58 -3.15 -10.37
C ALA A 794 12.61 -3.23 -11.53
N GLN A 795 13.56 -4.16 -11.45
CA GLN A 795 14.54 -4.43 -12.52
C GLN A 795 14.04 -5.44 -13.58
N GLY A 796 12.79 -5.89 -13.50
CA GLY A 796 12.22 -6.89 -14.41
C GLY A 796 12.87 -8.27 -14.31
N LEU A 797 13.55 -8.55 -13.19
CA LEU A 797 14.14 -9.87 -12.91
C LEU A 797 13.09 -10.73 -12.23
N ALA A 798 12.99 -12.01 -12.64
CA ALA A 798 12.22 -12.98 -11.87
C ALA A 798 12.76 -12.99 -10.43
N PRO A 799 11.88 -13.09 -9.40
CA PRO A 799 12.33 -13.15 -8.00
C PRO A 799 13.38 -14.26 -7.90
N ARG A 800 14.63 -13.87 -7.68
CA ARG A 800 15.69 -14.87 -7.54
C ARG A 800 15.37 -15.63 -6.26
N ASP A 801 15.32 -16.96 -6.35
CA ASP A 801 15.50 -17.77 -5.16
C ASP A 801 16.85 -17.30 -4.60
N LEU A 802 16.84 -16.68 -3.42
CA LEU A 802 18.04 -16.18 -2.78
C LEU A 802 18.87 -17.41 -2.48
N GLY A 803 19.71 -17.78 -3.44
CA GLY A 803 20.57 -18.94 -3.33
C GLY A 803 21.35 -18.85 -2.01
N LYS A 804 21.85 -19.99 -1.55
CA LYS A 804 22.51 -20.20 -0.25
C LYS A 804 23.41 -19.04 0.23
N THR A 805 24.07 -18.33 -0.68
CA THR A 805 24.94 -17.19 -0.40
C THR A 805 24.22 -15.85 -0.12
N GLY A 806 23.11 -15.55 -0.79
CA GLY A 806 22.35 -14.29 -0.62
C GLY A 806 21.55 -14.25 0.69
N ALA A 807 20.95 -15.38 1.08
CA ALA A 807 20.27 -15.52 2.37
C ALA A 807 21.25 -15.43 3.56
N THR A 808 22.47 -15.95 3.41
CA THR A 808 23.53 -15.91 4.44
C THR A 808 24.03 -14.48 4.69
N ALA A 809 24.17 -13.68 3.63
CA ALA A 809 24.60 -12.29 3.74
C ALA A 809 23.55 -11.39 4.42
N LEU A 810 22.27 -11.56 4.05
CA LEU A 810 21.13 -10.87 4.66
C LEU A 810 20.91 -11.28 6.12
N ALA A 811 21.11 -12.57 6.44
CA ALA A 811 21.09 -13.08 7.81
C ALA A 811 22.24 -12.52 8.66
N GLY A 812 23.41 -12.24 8.06
CA GLY A 812 24.53 -11.58 8.73
C GLY A 812 24.21 -10.15 9.17
N VAL A 813 23.61 -9.36 8.28
CA VAL A 813 23.16 -7.99 8.58
C VAL A 813 22.04 -8.00 9.64
N ALA A 814 21.08 -8.91 9.53
CA ALA A 814 19.98 -9.05 10.49
C ALA A 814 20.46 -9.50 11.89
N THR A 815 21.42 -10.42 11.95
CA THR A 815 22.02 -10.88 13.22
C THR A 815 22.73 -9.74 13.94
N ILE A 816 23.37 -8.84 13.21
CA ILE A 816 24.13 -7.72 13.79
C ILE A 816 23.21 -6.59 14.26
N ALA A 817 22.17 -6.26 13.49
CA ALA A 817 21.15 -5.29 13.90
C ALA A 817 20.40 -5.73 15.17
N PHE A 818 20.23 -7.04 15.38
CA PHE A 818 19.54 -7.61 16.53
C PHE A 818 20.41 -7.72 17.80
N LEU A 819 21.75 -7.77 17.67
CA LEU A 819 22.68 -8.00 18.79
C LEU A 819 23.08 -6.74 19.59
N ALA A 820 22.28 -5.67 19.47
CA ALA A 820 22.39 -4.35 20.13
C ALA A 820 23.21 -3.29 19.34
N PRO A 821 22.56 -2.26 18.76
CA PRO A 821 23.21 -1.20 17.97
C PRO A 821 24.18 -0.29 18.74
N GLU A 822 24.31 -0.43 20.06
CA GLU A 822 25.22 0.40 20.88
C GLU A 822 26.59 -0.22 21.18
N VAL A 823 26.86 -1.49 20.84
CA VAL A 823 28.00 -2.23 21.46
C VAL A 823 28.97 -2.87 20.45
N LEU A 824 28.78 -2.71 19.13
CA LEU A 824 29.78 -3.07 18.12
C LEU A 824 30.57 -1.82 17.65
N PRO A 825 31.91 -1.84 17.66
CA PRO A 825 32.68 -0.78 17.01
C PRO A 825 32.39 -0.79 15.51
N LEU A 826 32.19 0.38 14.90
CA LEU A 826 31.87 0.56 13.48
C LEU A 826 32.85 -0.17 12.54
N LEU A 827 34.11 -0.34 12.95
CA LEU A 827 35.11 -1.13 12.22
C LEU A 827 34.71 -2.61 12.06
N ALA A 828 34.09 -3.22 13.08
CA ALA A 828 33.61 -4.61 13.04
C ALA A 828 32.33 -4.75 12.20
N LEU A 829 31.43 -3.76 12.27
CA LEU A 829 30.25 -3.65 11.42
C LEU A 829 30.64 -3.48 9.95
N GLY A 830 31.58 -2.57 9.66
CA GLY A 830 32.17 -2.38 8.34
C GLY A 830 32.76 -3.67 7.79
N THR A 831 33.58 -4.38 8.58
CA THR A 831 34.20 -5.66 8.18
C THR A 831 33.17 -6.76 7.85
N PHE A 832 31.98 -6.72 8.46
CA PHE A 832 30.90 -7.68 8.22
C PHE A 832 30.00 -7.30 7.04
N ILE A 833 29.71 -6.00 6.86
CA ILE A 833 29.06 -5.45 5.66
C ILE A 833 29.93 -5.70 4.42
N PHE A 834 31.25 -5.65 4.57
CA PHE A 834 32.23 -6.09 3.57
C PHE A 834 32.04 -7.55 3.11
N GLY A 835 31.43 -8.40 3.94
CA GLY A 835 31.15 -9.81 3.65
C GLY A 835 29.94 -10.06 2.75
N VAL A 836 29.18 -9.01 2.37
CA VAL A 836 27.98 -9.12 1.53
C VAL A 836 28.31 -9.16 0.03
N GLY A 837 29.58 -8.92 -0.35
CA GLY A 837 30.11 -9.23 -1.69
C GLY A 837 30.53 -10.71 -1.79
N LEU A 838 29.91 -11.45 -2.72
CA LEU A 838 29.96 -12.91 -2.98
C LEU A 838 31.33 -13.64 -2.98
N THR A 839 32.49 -13.03 -2.70
CA THR A 839 33.80 -13.70 -2.66
C THR A 839 34.75 -13.27 -1.51
N ALA A 840 34.24 -12.76 -0.39
CA ALA A 840 35.08 -12.32 0.73
C ALA A 840 35.57 -13.44 1.70
N SER A 841 35.19 -14.70 1.51
CA SER A 841 35.52 -15.80 2.45
C SER A 841 37.03 -16.07 2.58
N LYS A 842 37.82 -15.72 1.56
CA LYS A 842 39.27 -15.96 1.51
C LYS A 842 40.09 -14.83 2.15
N VAL A 843 39.68 -13.57 2.00
CA VAL A 843 40.34 -12.41 2.61
C VAL A 843 40.09 -12.36 4.13
N ILE A 844 38.88 -12.76 4.55
CA ILE A 844 38.55 -12.96 5.97
C ILE A 844 39.42 -14.06 6.58
N ALA A 845 39.62 -15.18 5.86
CA ALA A 845 40.51 -16.26 6.29
C ALA A 845 41.99 -15.83 6.37
N ASP A 846 42.46 -15.00 5.44
CA ASP A 846 43.85 -14.53 5.39
C ASP A 846 44.14 -13.40 6.41
N LYS A 847 43.18 -12.50 6.71
CA LYS A 847 43.32 -11.47 7.76
C LYS A 847 43.09 -11.99 9.19
N LEU A 848 42.24 -13.02 9.37
CA LEU A 848 42.02 -13.66 10.68
C LEU A 848 43.06 -14.73 11.03
N ALA A 849 43.93 -15.11 10.07
CA ALA A 849 45.08 -15.97 10.34
C ALA A 849 46.03 -15.37 11.39
N ASP A 850 46.04 -14.04 11.55
CA ASP A 850 46.91 -13.32 12.49
C ASP A 850 46.45 -13.34 13.97
N THR A 851 45.26 -13.89 14.28
CA THR A 851 44.73 -13.89 15.67
C THR A 851 44.41 -15.30 16.17
N SER A 852 45.47 -16.08 16.46
CA SER A 852 45.36 -17.48 16.88
C SER A 852 44.91 -17.66 18.35
N GLN A 853 43.76 -18.32 18.55
CA GLN A 853 43.43 -19.31 19.61
C GLN A 853 41.91 -19.60 19.68
N ASN A 854 41.07 -18.70 19.18
CA ASN A 854 39.61 -18.83 19.24
C ASN A 854 38.99 -19.59 18.04
N MET A 855 39.76 -19.89 16.98
CA MET A 855 39.26 -20.42 15.70
C MET A 855 38.51 -21.75 15.78
N ALA A 856 38.86 -22.66 16.68
CA ALA A 856 38.20 -23.97 16.78
C ALA A 856 36.77 -23.89 17.37
N ALA A 857 36.46 -22.84 18.14
CA ALA A 857 35.13 -22.61 18.69
C ALA A 857 34.27 -21.80 17.72
N TYR A 858 34.84 -20.76 17.09
CA TYR A 858 34.17 -19.93 16.08
C TYR A 858 33.75 -20.73 14.83
N SER A 859 34.68 -21.52 14.27
CA SER A 859 34.39 -22.37 13.12
C SER A 859 33.34 -23.44 13.44
N ARG A 860 33.30 -23.94 14.69
CA ARG A 860 32.36 -24.99 15.10
C ARG A 860 30.92 -24.48 15.24
N VAL A 861 30.71 -23.28 15.81
CA VAL A 861 29.39 -22.65 15.92
C VAL A 861 28.86 -22.23 14.56
N LEU A 862 29.69 -21.59 13.72
CA LEU A 862 29.32 -21.23 12.35
C LEU A 862 29.03 -22.48 11.51
N SER A 863 29.85 -23.53 11.61
CA SER A 863 29.60 -24.79 10.88
C SER A 863 28.34 -25.53 11.35
N GLN A 864 27.92 -25.38 12.61
CA GLN A 864 26.70 -26.00 13.12
C GLN A 864 25.46 -25.20 12.70
N LEU A 865 25.51 -23.86 12.75
CA LEU A 865 24.45 -23.00 12.22
C LEU A 865 24.29 -23.21 10.71
N GLU A 866 25.40 -23.27 9.97
CA GLU A 866 25.45 -23.57 8.54
C GLU A 866 24.90 -24.97 8.23
N LYS A 867 25.27 -25.98 9.02
CA LYS A 867 24.76 -27.35 8.87
C LYS A 867 23.26 -27.47 9.19
N SER A 868 22.78 -26.82 10.23
CA SER A 868 21.35 -26.79 10.58
C SER A 868 20.52 -26.00 9.57
N LEU A 869 21.07 -24.92 8.98
CA LEU A 869 20.46 -24.22 7.85
C LEU A 869 20.44 -25.07 6.57
N LEU A 870 21.48 -25.89 6.34
CA LEU A 870 21.58 -26.83 5.22
C LEU A 870 20.60 -28.02 5.33
N GLU A 871 20.30 -28.48 6.54
CA GLU A 871 19.44 -29.65 6.80
C GLU A 871 17.97 -29.28 7.06
N GLU A 872 17.70 -28.14 7.71
CA GLU A 872 16.37 -27.76 8.24
C GLU A 872 15.79 -26.46 7.60
N GLY A 873 16.56 -25.71 6.79
CA GLY A 873 16.09 -24.48 6.13
C GLY A 873 15.85 -23.30 7.09
N PRO A 874 15.07 -22.27 6.70
CA PRO A 874 14.85 -21.03 7.47
C PRO A 874 14.33 -21.25 8.91
N ALA A 875 13.65 -22.37 9.18
CA ALA A 875 13.17 -22.75 10.50
C ALA A 875 14.29 -22.99 11.53
N ALA A 876 15.53 -23.25 11.07
CA ALA A 876 16.69 -23.32 11.95
C ALA A 876 16.96 -21.97 12.63
N LEU A 877 16.73 -20.84 11.94
CA LEU A 877 16.94 -19.50 12.49
C LEU A 877 15.90 -19.17 13.57
N ASP A 878 14.63 -19.50 13.32
CA ASP A 878 13.54 -19.35 14.30
C ASP A 878 13.83 -20.14 15.58
N LYS A 879 14.39 -21.35 15.44
CA LYS A 879 14.82 -22.16 16.59
C LYS A 879 15.88 -21.42 17.42
N TYR A 880 16.91 -20.83 16.82
CA TYR A 880 17.97 -20.11 17.57
C TYR A 880 17.51 -18.76 18.15
N VAL A 881 16.67 -18.01 17.45
CA VAL A 881 16.09 -16.73 17.92
C VAL A 881 15.08 -16.97 19.05
N TRP A 882 14.22 -17.98 18.92
CA TRP A 882 13.26 -18.41 19.95
C TRP A 882 13.96 -19.00 21.20
N LEU A 883 15.09 -19.70 21.02
CA LEU A 883 15.88 -20.32 22.09
C LEU A 883 16.48 -19.31 23.08
N ILE A 884 17.00 -18.18 22.57
CA ILE A 884 17.68 -17.15 23.38
C ILE A 884 16.64 -16.27 24.10
N GLY A 885 15.51 -15.97 23.44
CA GLY A 885 14.47 -15.09 23.98
C GLY A 885 13.64 -15.66 25.13
N LYS A 886 13.49 -17.00 25.27
CA LYS A 886 12.69 -17.61 26.35
C LYS A 886 13.48 -17.99 27.61
N ASN A 887 14.81 -18.09 27.52
CA ASN A 887 15.67 -18.66 28.58
C ASN A 887 16.57 -17.66 29.31
N VAL A 888 16.54 -16.38 28.95
CA VAL A 888 17.44 -15.34 29.50
C VAL A 888 16.60 -14.19 30.02
N SER A 889 16.77 -13.85 31.30
CA SER A 889 16.04 -12.79 31.98
C SER A 889 16.71 -11.41 31.81
N GLY A 890 15.94 -10.33 31.97
CA GLY A 890 16.48 -8.95 31.90
C GLY A 890 17.71 -8.68 32.79
N PRO A 891 17.75 -9.16 34.06
CA PRO A 891 18.95 -9.06 34.90
C PRO A 891 20.17 -9.80 34.35
N GLU A 892 20.00 -10.94 33.70
CA GLU A 892 21.10 -11.69 33.07
C GLU A 892 21.69 -10.91 31.89
N VAL A 893 20.83 -10.30 31.08
CA VAL A 893 21.23 -9.38 30.00
C VAL A 893 22.03 -8.20 30.57
N TYR A 894 21.62 -7.63 31.70
CA TYR A 894 22.34 -6.52 32.34
C TYR A 894 23.76 -6.89 32.81
N GLU A 895 23.98 -8.10 33.34
CA GLU A 895 25.33 -8.55 33.73
C GLU A 895 26.23 -8.88 32.52
N LEU A 896 25.64 -9.31 31.40
CA LEU A 896 26.34 -9.47 30.11
C LEU A 896 26.83 -8.13 29.55
N LEU A 897 26.00 -7.09 29.63
CA LEU A 897 26.32 -5.76 29.12
C LEU A 897 27.52 -5.12 29.82
N LYS A 898 27.78 -5.46 31.09
CA LYS A 898 28.99 -5.01 31.80
C LYS A 898 30.28 -5.65 31.28
N ARG A 899 30.20 -6.75 30.51
CA ARG A 899 31.34 -7.61 30.12
C ARG A 899 31.18 -8.13 28.67
N PRO A 900 31.10 -7.24 27.65
CA PRO A 900 30.69 -7.59 26.28
C PRO A 900 31.62 -8.60 25.58
N GLN A 901 32.91 -8.62 25.92
CA GLN A 901 33.89 -9.59 25.41
C GLN A 901 33.55 -11.06 25.75
N LYS A 902 32.59 -11.31 26.65
CA LYS A 902 32.19 -12.66 27.09
C LYS A 902 30.94 -13.21 26.38
N ILE A 903 30.21 -12.39 25.61
CA ILE A 903 28.90 -12.71 25.02
C ILE A 903 28.93 -13.99 24.17
N ILE A 904 29.90 -14.11 23.25
CA ILE A 904 29.97 -15.25 22.32
C ILE A 904 30.28 -16.56 23.06
N ARG A 905 31.18 -16.50 24.05
CA ARG A 905 31.54 -17.66 24.89
C ARG A 905 30.38 -18.06 25.82
N TRP A 906 29.60 -17.09 26.29
CA TRP A 906 28.40 -17.31 27.09
C TRP A 906 27.24 -17.94 26.29
N ALA A 907 27.03 -17.51 25.05
CA ALA A 907 26.06 -18.12 24.16
C ALA A 907 26.40 -19.60 23.87
N GLY A 908 27.70 -19.90 23.67
CA GLY A 908 28.18 -21.28 23.51
C GLY A 908 27.91 -22.18 24.73
N VAL A 909 27.88 -21.63 25.96
CA VAL A 909 27.50 -22.39 27.16
C VAL A 909 26.01 -22.77 27.14
N HIS A 910 25.12 -21.85 26.75
CA HIS A 910 23.67 -22.09 26.72
C HIS A 910 23.28 -23.17 25.73
N VAL A 911 23.91 -23.19 24.55
CA VAL A 911 23.68 -24.23 23.54
C VAL A 911 24.05 -25.61 24.08
N GLU A 912 25.21 -25.76 24.72
CA GLU A 912 25.67 -27.04 25.26
C GLU A 912 24.83 -27.54 26.43
N VAL A 913 24.37 -26.63 27.30
CA VAL A 913 23.47 -26.98 28.41
C VAL A 913 22.12 -27.42 27.88
N LEU A 914 21.57 -26.76 26.86
CA LEU A 914 20.28 -27.14 26.29
C LEU A 914 20.32 -28.52 25.62
N GLN A 915 21.33 -28.78 24.80
CA GLN A 915 21.55 -30.09 24.18
C GLN A 915 21.69 -31.22 25.21
N LEU A 916 22.11 -30.88 26.43
CA LEU A 916 22.18 -31.85 27.52
C LEU A 916 20.81 -32.21 28.07
N VAL A 917 19.95 -31.21 28.26
CA VAL A 917 18.72 -31.34 29.06
C VAL A 917 17.45 -31.50 28.22
N GLU A 918 17.49 -31.23 26.92
CA GLU A 918 16.31 -31.27 26.02
C GLU A 918 15.64 -32.65 25.92
N HIS A 919 16.39 -33.73 26.18
CA HIS A 919 15.87 -35.10 26.14
C HIS A 919 15.47 -35.66 27.52
N MET A 920 15.59 -34.85 28.59
CA MET A 920 15.23 -35.25 29.94
C MET A 920 13.74 -35.04 30.18
N THR A 921 13.07 -36.03 30.75
CA THR A 921 11.61 -36.00 31.02
C THR A 921 11.26 -35.89 32.50
N ASP A 922 12.23 -36.13 33.40
CA ASP A 922 12.11 -35.87 34.83
C ASP A 922 12.41 -34.39 35.11
N PRO A 923 11.43 -33.58 35.57
CA PRO A 923 11.61 -32.15 35.79
C PRO A 923 12.66 -31.82 36.84
N GLU A 924 12.78 -32.61 37.90
CA GLU A 924 13.75 -32.38 38.98
C GLU A 924 15.15 -32.69 38.49
N MET A 925 15.32 -33.80 37.75
CA MET A 925 16.57 -34.15 37.08
C MET A 925 16.99 -33.05 36.10
N GLN A 926 16.05 -32.61 35.26
CA GLN A 926 16.31 -31.61 34.24
C GLN A 926 16.77 -30.29 34.87
N ASN A 927 16.10 -29.86 35.94
CA ASN A 927 16.42 -28.60 36.61
C ASN A 927 17.77 -28.67 37.34
N SER A 928 17.99 -29.69 38.17
CA SER A 928 19.24 -29.80 38.94
C SER A 928 20.47 -29.98 38.04
N ILE A 929 20.36 -30.79 36.97
CA ILE A 929 21.47 -31.00 36.03
C ILE A 929 21.75 -29.73 35.23
N ARG A 930 20.70 -28.99 34.80
CA ARG A 930 20.84 -27.71 34.08
C ARG A 930 21.69 -26.73 34.88
N HIS A 931 21.32 -26.45 36.13
CA HIS A 931 21.99 -25.44 36.96
C HIS A 931 23.44 -25.79 37.28
N VAL A 932 23.70 -27.04 37.71
CA VAL A 932 25.06 -27.47 38.05
C VAL A 932 25.97 -27.48 36.82
N PHE A 933 25.48 -27.97 35.68
CA PHE A 933 26.28 -28.04 34.45
C PHE A 933 26.54 -26.65 33.86
N TRP A 934 25.52 -25.80 33.84
CA TRP A 934 25.61 -24.41 33.39
C TRP A 934 26.65 -23.62 34.20
N GLN A 935 26.58 -23.67 35.53
CA GLN A 935 27.55 -22.98 36.38
C GLN A 935 28.97 -23.54 36.27
N CYS A 936 29.11 -24.86 36.08
CA CYS A 936 30.41 -25.48 35.85
C CYS A 936 31.08 -24.92 34.58
N LEU A 937 30.33 -24.84 33.48
CA LEU A 937 30.82 -24.32 32.19
C LEU A 937 31.07 -22.81 32.23
N LEU A 938 30.19 -22.03 32.86
CA LEU A 938 30.39 -20.59 33.01
C LEU A 938 31.70 -20.28 33.74
N LYS A 939 31.96 -20.94 34.89
CA LYS A 939 33.19 -20.72 35.63
C LYS A 939 34.42 -21.16 34.84
N LYS A 940 34.38 -22.33 34.18
CA LYS A 940 35.50 -22.83 33.36
C LYS A 940 35.84 -21.93 32.17
N ARG A 941 34.84 -21.43 31.45
CA ARG A 941 35.04 -20.71 30.18
C ARG A 941 35.13 -19.20 30.32
N LEU A 942 34.51 -18.64 31.37
CA LEU A 942 34.28 -17.20 31.52
C LEU A 942 34.79 -16.64 32.85
N GLY A 943 35.25 -17.51 33.75
CA GLY A 943 35.82 -17.15 35.05
C GLY A 943 34.78 -17.03 36.16
N GLU A 944 35.23 -17.25 37.39
CA GLU A 944 34.38 -17.38 38.58
C GLU A 944 33.54 -16.13 38.86
N GLU A 945 34.10 -14.93 38.74
CA GLU A 945 33.35 -13.70 38.97
C GLU A 945 32.18 -13.51 38.00
N PHE A 946 32.27 -14.04 36.78
CA PHE A 946 31.19 -13.95 35.80
C PHE A 946 30.13 -15.00 36.05
N ALA A 947 30.55 -16.22 36.40
CA ALA A 947 29.66 -17.30 36.77
C ALA A 947 28.77 -16.94 37.98
N LYS A 948 29.37 -16.36 39.03
CA LYS A 948 28.62 -15.88 40.21
C LYS A 948 27.61 -14.79 39.87
N ALA A 949 28.05 -13.74 39.16
CA ALA A 949 27.17 -12.63 38.77
C ALA A 949 25.99 -13.10 37.89
N MET A 950 26.24 -14.03 36.97
CA MET A 950 25.21 -14.64 36.13
C MET A 950 24.24 -15.50 36.93
N GLY A 951 24.73 -16.29 37.90
CA GLY A 951 23.88 -17.07 38.80
C GLY A 951 22.93 -16.18 39.60
N GLU A 952 23.47 -15.15 40.25
CA GLU A 952 22.66 -14.19 41.02
C GLU A 952 21.64 -13.45 40.14
N ALA A 953 22.00 -13.13 38.90
CA ALA A 953 21.10 -12.51 37.95
C ALA A 953 19.96 -13.45 37.52
N HIS A 954 20.26 -14.74 37.33
CA HIS A 954 19.29 -15.77 36.99
C HIS A 954 18.24 -15.94 38.08
N GLU A 955 18.66 -16.04 39.34
CA GLU A 955 17.75 -16.16 40.50
C GLU A 955 16.86 -14.91 40.68
N ARG A 956 17.37 -13.71 40.38
CA ARG A 956 16.56 -12.47 40.43
C ARG A 956 15.53 -12.37 39.30
N GLY A 957 15.86 -12.91 38.13
CA GLY A 957 15.08 -12.74 36.92
C GLY A 957 14.01 -13.78 36.69
N ARG A 958 14.02 -14.88 37.46
CA ARG A 958 13.08 -16.01 37.34
C ARG A 958 12.57 -16.44 38.73
N PRO A 959 11.51 -15.84 39.27
CA PRO A 959 10.98 -16.26 40.57
C PRO A 959 10.25 -17.61 40.45
N GLY A 960 10.85 -18.68 40.99
CA GLY A 960 10.19 -19.94 41.31
C GLY A 960 9.56 -19.93 42.71
N SER A 961 9.01 -21.06 43.18
CA SER A 961 8.63 -21.18 44.59
C SER A 961 9.85 -21.04 45.51
N ASP A 962 9.67 -20.73 46.80
CA ASP A 962 10.80 -20.60 47.74
C ASP A 962 11.64 -21.90 47.79
N ALA A 963 10.99 -23.06 47.63
CA ALA A 963 11.64 -24.36 47.52
C ALA A 963 12.42 -24.54 46.20
N ASP A 964 11.92 -24.01 45.08
CA ASP A 964 12.62 -24.00 43.78
C ASP A 964 13.90 -23.17 43.85
N ASN A 965 13.77 -21.91 44.30
CA ASN A 965 14.88 -20.96 44.33
C ASN A 965 16.00 -21.47 45.26
N LYS A 966 15.64 -22.11 46.38
CA LYS A 966 16.60 -22.71 47.32
C LYS A 966 17.33 -23.92 46.72
N ALA A 967 16.63 -24.74 45.92
CA ALA A 967 17.26 -25.84 45.20
C ALA A 967 18.21 -25.33 44.09
N ASP A 968 17.80 -24.30 43.35
CA ASP A 968 18.58 -23.68 42.27
C ASP A 968 19.84 -22.98 42.78
N GLU A 969 19.74 -22.21 43.86
CA GLU A 969 20.88 -21.60 44.54
C GLU A 969 21.89 -22.66 44.99
N LYS A 970 21.41 -23.76 45.59
CA LYS A 970 22.27 -24.86 46.02
C LYS A 970 22.97 -25.55 44.84
N ASN A 971 22.25 -25.77 43.76
CA ASN A 971 22.78 -26.37 42.54
C ASN A 971 23.80 -25.45 41.84
N ASN A 972 23.61 -24.14 41.89
CA ASN A 972 24.58 -23.17 41.39
C ASN A 972 25.90 -23.24 42.18
N GLU A 973 25.84 -23.31 43.52
CA GLU A 973 27.02 -23.50 44.37
C GLU A 973 27.75 -24.82 44.09
N ILE A 974 26.99 -25.89 43.85
CA ILE A 974 27.54 -27.20 43.48
C ILE A 974 28.27 -27.09 42.13
N GLY A 975 27.69 -26.42 41.13
CA GLY A 975 28.32 -26.21 39.82
C GLY A 975 29.61 -25.40 39.89
N LEU A 976 29.65 -24.35 40.71
CA LEU A 976 30.85 -23.54 40.93
C LEU A 976 31.99 -24.33 41.61
N ARG A 977 31.68 -25.21 42.56
CA ARG A 977 32.67 -26.10 43.19
C ARG A 977 33.12 -27.20 42.23
N LEU A 978 32.18 -27.78 41.50
CA LEU A 978 32.47 -28.81 40.52
C LEU A 978 33.48 -28.32 39.47
N ALA A 979 33.37 -27.05 39.03
CA ALA A 979 34.33 -26.44 38.12
C ALA A 979 35.76 -26.40 38.66
N ASP A 980 36.00 -26.44 39.97
CA ASP A 980 37.36 -26.51 40.53
C ASP A 980 37.89 -27.96 40.57
N GLU A 981 36.99 -28.93 40.72
CA GLU A 981 37.32 -30.34 40.87
C GLU A 981 37.61 -31.05 39.54
N VAL A 982 36.96 -30.61 38.46
CA VAL A 982 37.12 -31.21 37.13
C VAL A 982 38.16 -30.49 36.28
N LYS A 983 38.79 -31.18 35.33
CA LYS A 983 39.83 -30.60 34.44
C LYS A 983 39.30 -30.09 33.11
N SER A 984 38.08 -30.47 32.70
CA SER A 984 37.51 -30.10 31.40
C SER A 984 35.98 -30.03 31.39
N ASP A 985 35.43 -29.40 30.36
CA ASP A 985 33.97 -29.30 30.11
C ASP A 985 33.31 -30.68 29.96
N LYS A 986 34.02 -31.64 29.35
CA LYS A 986 33.55 -33.02 29.22
C LYS A 986 33.44 -33.72 30.58
N GLU A 987 34.35 -33.40 31.50
CA GLU A 987 34.29 -33.89 32.87
C GLU A 987 33.19 -33.21 33.69
N CYS A 988 32.91 -31.90 33.47
CA CYS A 988 31.70 -31.25 34.02
C CYS A 988 30.46 -32.08 33.65
N LYS A 989 30.26 -32.37 32.36
CA LYS A 989 29.09 -33.13 31.87
C LYS A 989 28.97 -34.51 32.51
N LYS A 990 30.07 -35.26 32.53
CA LYS A 990 30.08 -36.63 33.12
C LYS A 990 29.77 -36.59 34.61
N ARG A 991 30.41 -35.69 35.34
CA ARG A 991 30.34 -35.65 36.81
C ARG A 991 28.98 -35.19 37.31
N VAL A 992 28.30 -34.28 36.60
CA VAL A 992 26.93 -33.86 36.96
C VAL A 992 25.95 -35.05 36.99
N PHE A 993 26.03 -35.99 36.03
CA PHE A 993 25.21 -37.19 36.06
C PHE A 993 25.60 -38.16 37.19
N GLU A 994 26.89 -38.34 37.46
CA GLU A 994 27.33 -39.16 38.61
C GLU A 994 26.82 -38.59 39.93
N MET A 995 26.75 -37.26 40.06
CA MET A 995 26.21 -36.56 41.23
C MET A 995 24.69 -36.71 41.33
N TRP A 996 23.97 -36.70 40.20
CA TRP A 996 22.53 -37.00 40.16
C TRP A 996 22.24 -38.42 40.65
N GLU A 997 22.93 -39.43 40.10
CA GLU A 997 22.77 -40.85 40.51
C GLU A 997 23.12 -41.09 41.98
N ALA A 998 24.11 -40.34 42.49
CA ALA A 998 24.51 -40.39 43.91
C ALA A 998 23.58 -39.58 44.84
N LYS A 999 22.52 -38.95 44.32
CA LYS A 999 21.59 -38.06 45.05
C LYS A 999 22.31 -36.92 45.77
N GLN A 1000 23.28 -36.31 45.09
CA GLN A 1000 24.10 -35.20 45.60
C GLN A 1000 23.65 -33.83 45.08
N LEU A 1001 22.64 -33.80 44.20
CA LEU A 1001 22.05 -32.56 43.69
C LEU A 1001 20.78 -32.23 44.46
N ALA A 1002 20.52 -30.93 44.64
CA ALA A 1002 19.32 -30.46 45.33
C ALA A 1002 18.11 -30.58 44.40
N ILE A 1003 16.99 -31.09 44.90
CA ILE A 1003 15.70 -31.13 44.20
C ILE A 1003 14.67 -30.33 45.00
N ARG A 1004 13.68 -29.76 44.31
CA ARG A 1004 12.65 -28.92 44.92
C ARG A 1004 11.88 -29.62 46.06
N PRO A 1005 11.48 -30.91 45.97
CA PRO A 1005 10.79 -31.61 47.05
C PRO A 1005 11.55 -31.69 48.37
N ASP A 1006 12.89 -31.60 48.36
CA ASP A 1006 13.69 -31.62 49.60
C ASP A 1006 13.46 -30.36 50.47
N TYR A 1007 12.88 -29.32 49.89
CA TYR A 1007 12.64 -28.02 50.53
C TYR A 1007 11.15 -27.66 50.63
N GLU A 1008 10.24 -28.54 50.20
CA GLU A 1008 8.80 -28.36 50.38
C GLU A 1008 8.42 -28.51 51.87
N GLY A 1009 8.12 -27.40 52.54
CA GLY A 1009 7.68 -27.36 53.95
C GLY A 1009 8.70 -26.80 54.95
N ASP A 1010 9.82 -26.25 54.48
CA ASP A 1010 10.71 -25.42 55.30
C ASP A 1010 10.14 -24.00 55.41
N PRO A 1011 9.71 -23.52 56.59
CA PRO A 1011 9.11 -22.20 56.74
C PRO A 1011 10.14 -21.08 56.98
N THR A 1012 11.44 -21.33 56.71
CA THR A 1012 12.52 -20.36 56.92
C THR A 1012 12.78 -19.45 55.75
#